data_AF-A0A2D9HDS9-F1
#
_entry.id   AF-A0A2D9HDS9-F1
#
_cell.length_a   1.000
_cell.length_b   1.000
_cell.length_c   1.000
_cell.angle_alpha   90.00
_cell.angle_beta   90.00
_cell.angle_gamma   90.00
#
_symmetry.space_group_name_H-M   'P 1'
#
loop_
_entity.id
_entity.type
_entity.pdbx_description
1 polymer ?
#
loop_
_entity_poly.entity_id
_entity_poly.type
_entity_poly.pdbx_seq_one_letter_code
_entity_poly.pdbx_strand_id
1 'polypeptide(L)'
;MIVSIDGKELGVASNLEELTILVGDRHEEIVWASHDGEEVAIDTVLGSAYRFGNKLEFCTFGGWLDRSAKILNELSLSAPSLAKSILIIDDNLNLMESIDAQLNPVSKILGDLKEVEAHLGPDVVKNLRLVEEVVQGGRYAVETALRRKDFVDLADVLRSEWSLAIRLFIGFLDPESNVENIAYEPPLVTHPSDDIFKANCDALQERFPAYVQDVISAWETRDENRYEVIETSTGHRVPRVNGFYQWSRVQPRADSRWISEMNRADRKEDGWDLALSWGIPSPLAVELLSEERPDRPVILPRHDLAAFACELHCVDCTDLLVRQNVILTATLLEFRWAMRKLLIMDDRVRRLSSPTMFQLDPVLGAELHEESFNTHLARSMESFTGYNRSREWTEKALDNALRLLSEPDVHLFRDRFKGMPGIMVAPGPSLKKNIHLIPKFAEKGVVCCVSHVLRRLNDMGVDPDLTVAIEANSLAPHFENTRVDETSIMLSENSAANTVSQPARQFWVMNDGTVGNWLREEEVQSPNMVASSCTQVALWCLKELGCNPIVLVGLDLALEDGKQYTDGCAGWTSTQGNLEVDGYYGDKVETIATYNTFRDQFNLIFQQPDFQEIRCINSTEGGARLEGIEHIGLQEVLDQLEDIPPRVEAARGLVAREGELNPVDWSQVIEKLEYGIEQIDKAGVSAFEAGRSAKSAADALRAGNTRKMASKSRTAARIAKTANEVLKEDKVFEVGWLGPQHALSMRREREATYLEDGSEAKMRHNLSHYLQFLASIHYGAKELRELYVRLLERVREQTNV
;
A
#
# COMPACT_ATOMS: atom_id res chain seq x y z
N MET A 1 -39.43 56.69 -1.22
CA MET A 1 -38.19 55.94 -0.91
C MET A 1 -38.22 55.54 0.56
N ILE A 2 -38.07 54.27 0.87
CA ILE A 2 -37.93 53.81 2.27
C ILE A 2 -36.55 54.25 2.74
N VAL A 3 -36.49 54.96 3.86
CA VAL A 3 -35.25 55.46 4.46
C VAL A 3 -34.97 54.64 5.70
N SER A 4 -33.76 54.08 5.79
CA SER A 4 -33.27 53.39 6.98
C SER A 4 -31.94 53.99 7.43
N ILE A 5 -31.65 53.89 8.72
CA ILE A 5 -30.32 54.19 9.28
C ILE A 5 -29.87 53.00 10.12
N ASP A 6 -28.66 52.50 9.87
CA ASP A 6 -28.08 51.34 10.57
C ASP A 6 -29.03 50.13 10.61
N GLY A 7 -29.69 49.85 9.47
CA GLY A 7 -30.67 48.77 9.32
C GLY A 7 -32.04 49.02 9.95
N LYS A 8 -32.27 50.16 10.63
CA LYS A 8 -33.56 50.53 11.21
C LYS A 8 -34.34 51.46 10.28
N GLU A 9 -35.52 51.02 9.84
CA GLU A 9 -36.40 51.86 9.03
C GLU A 9 -36.85 53.10 9.82
N LEU A 10 -36.62 54.27 9.24
CA LEU A 10 -37.03 55.57 9.77
C LEU A 10 -38.39 55.99 9.22
N GLY A 11 -38.71 55.60 7.99
CA GLY A 11 -39.99 55.88 7.33
C GLY A 11 -39.83 56.04 5.82
N VAL A 12 -40.81 56.68 5.18
CA VAL A 12 -40.79 56.93 3.73
C VAL A 12 -40.58 58.42 3.48
N ALA A 13 -39.58 58.76 2.67
CA ALA A 13 -39.37 60.11 2.15
C ALA A 13 -39.71 60.19 0.65
N SER A 14 -40.39 61.27 0.26
CA SER A 14 -40.77 61.59 -1.11
C SER A 14 -40.08 62.87 -1.62
N ASN A 15 -39.47 63.64 -0.73
CA ASN A 15 -38.72 64.86 -1.02
C ASN A 15 -37.55 65.04 -0.02
N LEU A 16 -36.67 66.01 -0.29
CA LEU A 16 -35.47 66.28 0.54
C LEU A 16 -35.85 66.77 1.95
N GLU A 17 -36.93 67.54 2.10
CA GLU A 17 -37.37 68.05 3.40
C GLU A 17 -37.83 66.93 4.33
N GLU A 18 -38.61 65.97 3.81
CA GLU A 18 -38.99 64.74 4.51
C GLU A 18 -37.76 63.89 4.86
N LEU A 19 -36.78 63.79 3.96
CA LEU A 19 -35.54 63.06 4.21
C LEU A 19 -34.74 63.70 5.35
N THR A 20 -34.56 65.02 5.33
CA THR A 20 -33.86 65.77 6.38
C THR A 20 -34.58 65.65 7.73
N ILE A 21 -35.92 65.65 7.75
CA ILE A 21 -36.70 65.41 8.98
C ILE A 21 -36.49 63.98 9.51
N LEU A 22 -36.50 62.98 8.63
CA LEU A 22 -36.30 61.58 9.04
C LEU A 22 -34.89 61.35 9.60
N VAL A 23 -33.87 61.93 8.97
CA VAL A 23 -32.48 61.83 9.43
C VAL A 23 -32.28 62.63 10.73
N GLY A 24 -32.82 63.85 10.79
CA GLY A 24 -32.69 64.76 11.94
C GLY A 24 -31.24 65.18 12.19
N ASP A 25 -30.90 65.42 13.46
CA ASP A 25 -29.56 65.87 13.88
C ASP A 25 -28.45 64.82 13.66
N ARG A 26 -28.84 63.58 13.33
CA ARG A 26 -27.90 62.47 13.05
C ARG A 26 -27.12 62.63 11.75
N HIS A 27 -27.43 63.66 10.95
CA HIS A 27 -26.71 63.97 9.73
C HIS A 27 -25.19 64.09 9.95
N GLU A 28 -24.75 64.64 11.09
CA GLU A 28 -23.33 64.79 11.42
C GLU A 28 -22.65 63.46 11.78
N GLU A 29 -23.41 62.40 12.06
CA GLU A 29 -22.93 61.07 12.39
C GLU A 29 -22.91 60.12 11.19
N ILE A 30 -23.54 60.50 10.07
CA ILE A 30 -23.61 59.68 8.85
C ILE A 30 -22.28 59.74 8.11
N VAL A 31 -21.69 58.57 7.91
CA VAL A 31 -20.40 58.41 7.21
C VAL A 31 -20.53 57.61 5.92
N TRP A 32 -21.73 57.11 5.62
CA TRP A 32 -21.98 56.30 4.43
C TRP A 32 -23.45 56.31 4.01
N ALA A 33 -23.71 56.18 2.70
CA ALA A 33 -25.05 56.06 2.15
C ALA A 33 -25.11 55.06 0.98
N SER A 34 -26.20 54.30 0.89
CA SER A 34 -26.51 53.45 -0.26
C SER A 34 -27.91 53.68 -0.78
N HIS A 35 -28.03 53.76 -2.10
CA HIS A 35 -29.27 53.93 -2.82
C HIS A 35 -29.58 52.69 -3.66
N ASP A 36 -30.71 52.05 -3.37
CA ASP A 36 -31.14 50.79 -4.01
C ASP A 36 -30.06 49.69 -4.03
N GLY A 37 -29.13 49.72 -3.06
CA GLY A 37 -28.03 48.75 -2.92
C GLY A 37 -26.71 49.20 -3.56
N GLU A 38 -26.66 50.34 -4.25
CA GLU A 38 -25.42 50.95 -4.75
C GLU A 38 -24.90 52.02 -3.80
N GLU A 39 -23.59 52.07 -3.60
CA GLU A 39 -22.92 53.02 -2.71
C GLU A 39 -22.85 54.40 -3.36
N VAL A 40 -23.28 55.44 -2.64
CA VAL A 40 -23.38 56.81 -3.16
C VAL A 40 -22.75 57.81 -2.20
N ALA A 41 -22.04 58.80 -2.73
CA ALA A 41 -21.42 59.83 -1.91
C ALA A 41 -22.48 60.62 -1.13
N ILE A 42 -22.27 60.79 0.18
CA ILE A 42 -23.21 61.43 1.11
C ILE A 42 -23.61 62.83 0.64
N ASP A 43 -22.64 63.62 0.19
CA ASP A 43 -22.84 64.96 -0.36
C ASP A 43 -23.76 64.98 -1.59
N THR A 44 -23.84 63.86 -2.31
CA THR A 44 -24.68 63.70 -3.49
C THR A 44 -26.12 63.34 -3.11
N VAL A 45 -26.31 62.63 -2.00
CA VAL A 45 -27.63 62.22 -1.48
C VAL A 45 -28.37 63.38 -0.81
N LEU A 46 -27.63 64.29 -0.19
CA LEU A 46 -28.15 65.46 0.54
C LEU A 46 -28.17 66.74 -0.31
N GLY A 47 -27.68 66.68 -1.55
CA GLY A 47 -27.70 67.75 -2.55
C GLY A 47 -29.01 67.83 -3.35
N SER A 48 -29.34 69.02 -3.86
CA SER A 48 -30.63 69.37 -4.51
C SER A 48 -30.94 68.69 -5.86
N ALA A 49 -30.20 67.65 -6.26
CA ALA A 49 -30.31 67.03 -7.58
C ALA A 49 -30.43 65.48 -7.56
N TYR A 50 -30.89 64.88 -6.46
CA TYR A 50 -30.99 63.43 -6.34
C TYR A 50 -32.30 62.85 -6.94
N ARG A 51 -32.22 61.76 -7.71
CA ARG A 51 -33.39 61.02 -8.23
C ARG A 51 -33.85 59.96 -7.23
N PHE A 52 -35.08 60.07 -6.73
CA PHE A 52 -35.65 59.13 -5.76
C PHE A 52 -35.81 57.72 -6.34
N GLY A 53 -35.23 56.73 -5.67
CA GLY A 53 -35.43 55.29 -5.93
C GLY A 53 -36.27 54.63 -4.83
N ASN A 54 -36.17 53.31 -4.69
CA ASN A 54 -37.06 52.55 -3.81
C ASN A 54 -36.58 52.57 -2.35
N LYS A 55 -35.27 52.46 -2.10
CA LYS A 55 -34.64 52.40 -0.78
C LYS A 55 -33.40 53.30 -0.69
N LEU A 56 -33.23 53.93 0.47
CA LEU A 56 -32.03 54.67 0.84
C LEU A 56 -31.62 54.24 2.25
N GLU A 57 -30.42 53.69 2.37
CA GLU A 57 -29.83 53.29 3.64
C GLU A 57 -28.70 54.26 3.99
N PHE A 58 -28.80 54.89 5.15
CA PHE A 58 -27.70 55.61 5.78
C PHE A 58 -27.02 54.73 6.79
N CYS A 59 -25.72 54.94 6.98
CA CYS A 59 -24.98 54.30 8.05
C CYS A 59 -24.24 55.36 8.87
N THR A 60 -24.45 55.34 10.18
CA THR A 60 -23.68 56.17 11.11
C THR A 60 -22.28 55.60 11.27
N PHE A 61 -21.36 56.39 11.83
CA PHE A 61 -20.03 55.88 12.17
C PHE A 61 -20.11 54.67 13.11
N GLY A 62 -20.98 54.72 14.13
CA GLY A 62 -21.22 53.59 15.03
C GLY A 62 -21.78 52.35 14.31
N GLY A 63 -22.78 52.52 13.43
CA GLY A 63 -23.32 51.41 12.66
C GLY A 63 -22.34 50.84 11.63
N TRP A 64 -21.44 51.67 11.09
CA TRP A 64 -20.38 51.21 10.20
C TRP A 64 -19.33 50.40 10.96
N LEU A 65 -18.95 50.83 12.17
CA LEU A 65 -18.08 50.09 13.08
C LEU A 65 -18.69 48.72 13.41
N ASP A 66 -19.98 48.66 13.78
CA ASP A 66 -20.69 47.41 14.09
C ASP A 66 -20.75 46.46 12.88
N ARG A 67 -21.11 46.99 11.70
CA ARG A 67 -21.19 46.21 10.45
C ARG A 67 -19.81 45.65 10.08
N SER A 68 -18.77 46.47 10.18
CA SER A 68 -17.40 46.08 9.86
C SER A 68 -16.84 45.08 10.86
N ALA A 69 -17.08 45.29 12.17
CA ALA A 69 -16.73 44.35 13.23
C ALA A 69 -17.43 43.00 13.00
N LYS A 70 -18.69 42.98 12.56
CA LYS A 70 -19.40 41.74 12.22
C LYS A 70 -18.75 41.00 11.04
N ILE A 71 -18.40 41.70 9.96
CA ILE A 71 -17.70 41.10 8.81
C ILE A 71 -16.36 40.52 9.26
N LEU A 72 -15.57 41.29 10.01
CA LEU A 72 -14.29 40.82 10.53
C LEU A 72 -14.46 39.62 11.48
N ASN A 73 -15.50 39.60 12.31
CA ASN A 73 -15.83 38.45 13.16
C ASN A 73 -16.12 37.20 12.33
N GLU A 74 -16.94 37.30 11.28
CA GLU A 74 -17.21 36.19 10.35
C GLU A 74 -15.90 35.70 9.69
N LEU A 75 -15.04 36.61 9.26
CA LEU A 75 -13.73 36.28 8.70
C LEU A 75 -12.85 35.55 9.71
N SER A 76 -12.79 36.03 10.94
CA SER A 76 -12.00 35.43 12.02
C SER A 76 -12.38 33.98 12.34
N LEU A 77 -13.65 33.62 12.13
CA LEU A 77 -14.17 32.26 12.29
C LEU A 77 -13.90 31.39 11.06
N SER A 78 -13.88 31.99 9.87
CA SER A 78 -13.63 31.29 8.60
C SER A 78 -12.15 31.00 8.34
N ALA A 79 -11.21 31.83 8.82
CA ALA A 79 -9.77 31.65 8.59
C ALA A 79 -9.23 30.30 9.12
N PRO A 80 -9.58 29.83 10.34
CA PRO A 80 -9.23 28.49 10.79
C PRO A 80 -9.83 27.37 9.94
N SER A 81 -11.03 27.56 9.39
CA SER A 81 -11.67 26.60 8.48
C SER A 81 -10.94 26.52 7.14
N LEU A 82 -10.52 27.67 6.60
CA LEU A 82 -9.72 27.74 5.38
C LEU A 82 -8.34 27.09 5.58
N ALA A 83 -7.66 27.42 6.68
CA ALA A 83 -6.38 26.82 7.05
C ALA A 83 -6.48 25.29 7.13
N LYS A 84 -7.57 24.78 7.71
CA LYS A 84 -7.91 23.37 7.66
C LYS A 84 -8.04 22.89 6.21
N SER A 85 -8.97 23.39 5.41
CA SER A 85 -9.15 22.95 4.01
C SER A 85 -7.87 22.92 3.17
N ILE A 86 -6.92 23.83 3.43
CA ILE A 86 -5.58 23.84 2.81
C ILE A 86 -4.75 22.59 3.20
N LEU A 87 -4.76 22.19 4.47
CA LEU A 87 -3.97 21.07 5.00
C LEU A 87 -4.42 19.68 4.51
N ILE A 88 -5.65 19.50 4.02
CA ILE A 88 -6.07 18.25 3.35
C ILE A 88 -6.02 18.33 1.82
N ILE A 89 -5.70 19.49 1.24
CA ILE A 89 -5.85 19.74 -0.20
C ILE A 89 -7.28 19.37 -0.64
N ASP A 90 -8.28 20.10 -0.16
CA ASP A 90 -9.67 19.91 -0.61
C ASP A 90 -9.79 20.23 -2.11
N ASP A 91 -10.13 19.23 -2.93
CA ASP A 91 -10.26 19.37 -4.39
C ASP A 91 -11.30 20.41 -4.82
N ASN A 92 -12.24 20.79 -3.93
CA ASN A 92 -13.24 21.83 -4.20
C ASN A 92 -12.77 23.23 -3.78
N LEU A 93 -11.59 23.34 -3.16
CA LEU A 93 -11.07 24.62 -2.69
C LEU A 93 -10.45 25.40 -3.85
N ASN A 94 -11.14 26.45 -4.29
CA ASN A 94 -10.49 27.49 -5.06
C ASN A 94 -9.64 28.35 -4.10
N LEU A 95 -8.36 27.99 -3.96
CA LEU A 95 -7.47 28.62 -2.98
C LEU A 95 -7.35 30.13 -3.20
N MET A 96 -7.15 30.57 -4.45
CA MET A 96 -6.98 32.00 -4.73
C MET A 96 -8.23 32.79 -4.37
N GLU A 97 -9.40 32.31 -4.79
CA GLU A 97 -10.68 32.95 -4.46
C GLU A 97 -10.95 32.97 -2.95
N SER A 98 -10.58 31.91 -2.25
CA SER A 98 -10.76 31.80 -0.80
C SER A 98 -9.82 32.73 -0.02
N ILE A 99 -8.57 32.88 -0.47
CA ILE A 99 -7.62 33.85 0.08
C ILE A 99 -8.08 35.28 -0.22
N ASP A 100 -8.54 35.55 -1.44
CA ASP A 100 -9.11 36.85 -1.81
C ASP A 100 -10.34 37.18 -0.96
N ALA A 101 -11.19 36.20 -0.66
CA ALA A 101 -12.33 36.36 0.24
C ALA A 101 -11.91 36.67 1.69
N GLN A 102 -10.70 36.28 2.12
CA GLN A 102 -10.12 36.71 3.39
C GLN A 102 -9.57 38.14 3.32
N LEU A 103 -8.77 38.45 2.30
CA LEU A 103 -7.98 39.68 2.25
C LEU A 103 -8.77 40.91 1.78
N ASN A 104 -9.69 40.73 0.83
CA ASN A 104 -10.38 41.85 0.18
C ASN A 104 -11.31 42.63 1.11
N PRO A 105 -12.17 41.99 1.95
CA PRO A 105 -13.04 42.74 2.84
C PRO A 105 -12.24 43.55 3.87
N VAL A 106 -11.17 42.97 4.40
CA VAL A 106 -10.26 43.67 5.34
C VAL A 106 -9.63 44.89 4.67
N SER A 107 -9.21 44.75 3.42
CA SER A 107 -8.62 45.85 2.64
C SER A 107 -9.64 46.95 2.34
N LYS A 108 -10.90 46.58 2.07
CA LYS A 108 -11.99 47.55 1.91
C LYS A 108 -12.22 48.33 3.20
N ILE A 109 -12.38 47.64 4.34
CA ILE A 109 -12.63 48.28 5.65
C ILE A 109 -11.48 49.23 6.03
N LEU A 110 -10.22 48.83 5.79
CA LEU A 110 -9.06 49.71 6.00
C LEU A 110 -9.07 50.93 5.06
N GLY A 111 -9.51 50.77 3.81
CA GLY A 111 -9.67 51.86 2.86
C GLY A 111 -10.72 52.86 3.34
N ASP A 112 -11.90 52.39 3.68
CA ASP A 112 -13.02 53.19 4.18
C ASP A 112 -12.61 54.00 5.44
N LEU A 113 -11.84 53.38 6.37
CA LEU A 113 -11.32 54.06 7.57
C LEU A 113 -10.38 55.23 7.26
N LYS A 114 -9.57 55.11 6.21
CA LYS A 114 -8.65 56.18 5.80
C LYS A 114 -9.40 57.39 5.26
N GLU A 115 -10.53 57.17 4.58
CA GLU A 115 -11.35 58.28 4.06
C GLU A 115 -11.98 59.09 5.18
N VAL A 116 -12.30 58.46 6.31
CA VAL A 116 -12.87 59.12 7.50
C VAL A 116 -11.82 59.53 8.54
N GLU A 117 -10.53 59.19 8.37
CA GLU A 117 -9.43 59.46 9.32
C GLU A 117 -9.36 60.95 9.73
N ALA A 118 -9.64 61.85 8.79
CA ALA A 118 -9.62 63.30 9.03
C ALA A 118 -10.65 63.78 10.08
N HIS A 119 -11.67 62.97 10.36
CA HIS A 119 -12.74 63.26 11.32
C HIS A 119 -12.49 62.59 12.69
N LEU A 120 -11.41 61.82 12.84
CA LEU A 120 -11.09 61.09 14.05
C LEU A 120 -10.13 61.87 14.98
N GLY A 121 -10.26 61.65 16.29
CA GLY A 121 -9.36 62.24 17.28
C GLY A 121 -7.91 61.70 17.18
N PRO A 122 -6.89 62.45 17.59
CA PRO A 122 -5.48 62.09 17.41
C PRO A 122 -5.07 60.77 18.08
N ASP A 123 -5.69 60.40 19.21
CA ASP A 123 -5.44 59.12 19.87
C ASP A 123 -6.05 57.92 19.11
N VAL A 124 -7.21 58.13 18.46
CA VAL A 124 -7.86 57.11 17.61
C VAL A 124 -7.05 56.88 16.35
N VAL A 125 -6.56 57.96 15.72
CA VAL A 125 -5.66 57.89 14.55
C VAL A 125 -4.38 57.12 14.86
N LYS A 126 -3.80 57.33 16.05
CA LYS A 126 -2.61 56.60 16.48
C LYS A 126 -2.86 55.09 16.61
N ASN A 127 -3.99 54.70 17.19
CA ASN A 127 -4.36 53.29 17.32
C ASN A 127 -4.69 52.66 15.95
N LEU A 128 -5.35 53.41 15.07
CA LEU A 128 -5.65 52.98 13.70
C LEU A 128 -4.37 52.63 12.93
N ARG A 129 -3.31 53.44 13.05
CA ARG A 129 -2.01 53.16 12.40
C ARG A 129 -1.36 51.87 12.90
N LEU A 130 -1.43 51.61 14.21
CA LEU A 130 -0.91 50.36 14.77
C LEU A 130 -1.66 49.14 14.23
N VAL A 131 -2.99 49.23 14.15
CA VAL A 131 -3.83 48.18 13.57
C VAL A 131 -3.50 47.97 12.09
N GLU A 132 -3.35 49.05 11.34
CA GLU A 132 -2.96 48.99 9.92
C GLU A 132 -1.62 48.27 9.73
N GLU A 133 -0.60 48.60 10.52
CA GLU A 133 0.71 47.94 10.46
C GLU A 133 0.60 46.43 10.71
N VAL A 134 -0.18 46.02 11.72
CA VAL A 134 -0.36 44.60 12.04
C VAL A 134 -1.14 43.88 10.94
N VAL A 135 -2.21 44.49 10.42
CA VAL A 135 -3.01 43.89 9.34
C VAL A 135 -2.22 43.76 8.04
N GLN A 136 -1.43 44.78 7.68
CA GLN A 136 -0.53 44.70 6.53
C GLN A 136 0.57 43.65 6.74
N GLY A 137 1.09 43.52 7.95
CA GLY A 137 2.04 42.46 8.30
C GLY A 137 1.45 41.06 8.14
N GLY A 138 0.24 40.83 8.65
CA GLY A 138 -0.48 39.56 8.49
C GLY A 138 -0.76 39.25 7.02
N ARG A 139 -1.23 40.23 6.25
CA ARG A 139 -1.47 40.09 4.81
C ARG A 139 -0.17 39.72 4.07
N TYR A 140 0.91 40.43 4.35
CA TYR A 140 2.21 40.17 3.74
C TYR A 140 2.70 38.76 4.04
N ALA A 141 2.47 38.26 5.26
CA ALA A 141 2.79 36.89 5.63
C ALA A 141 1.98 35.88 4.79
N VAL A 142 0.66 36.09 4.64
CA VAL A 142 -0.22 35.23 3.82
C VAL A 142 0.26 35.19 2.37
N GLU A 143 0.48 36.35 1.77
CA GLU A 143 0.96 36.46 0.39
C GLU A 143 2.36 35.83 0.20
N THR A 144 3.22 35.92 1.23
CA THR A 144 4.56 35.35 1.18
C THR A 144 4.54 33.83 1.26
N ALA A 145 3.73 33.26 2.16
CA ALA A 145 3.53 31.82 2.24
C ALA A 145 2.95 31.26 0.93
N LEU A 146 1.95 31.96 0.36
CA LEU A 146 1.36 31.62 -0.92
C LEU A 146 2.37 31.68 -2.08
N ARG A 147 3.21 32.72 -2.14
CA ARG A 147 4.29 32.84 -3.14
C ARG A 147 5.32 31.71 -3.03
N ARG A 148 5.63 31.29 -1.80
CA ARG A 148 6.55 30.17 -1.52
C ARG A 148 5.92 28.81 -1.81
N LYS A 149 4.59 28.75 -1.97
CA LYS A 149 3.81 27.51 -2.06
C LYS A 149 3.97 26.62 -0.83
N ASP A 150 4.23 27.24 0.32
CA ASP A 150 4.31 26.53 1.59
C ASP A 150 2.93 26.59 2.24
N PHE A 151 2.16 25.53 2.04
CA PHE A 151 0.77 25.48 2.46
C PHE A 151 0.62 25.24 3.97
N VAL A 152 1.63 24.64 4.60
CA VAL A 152 1.70 24.55 6.07
C VAL A 152 1.93 25.93 6.64
N ASP A 153 2.92 26.66 6.10
CA ASP A 153 3.17 28.05 6.50
C ASP A 153 1.95 28.93 6.23
N LEU A 154 1.27 28.75 5.11
CA LEU A 154 0.04 29.49 4.79
C LEU A 154 -1.08 29.20 5.80
N ALA A 155 -1.32 27.92 6.11
CA ALA A 155 -2.33 27.52 7.10
C ALA A 155 -1.97 28.02 8.51
N ASP A 156 -0.69 28.02 8.88
CA ASP A 156 -0.21 28.57 10.14
C ASP A 156 -0.43 30.08 10.17
N VAL A 157 0.04 30.81 9.16
CA VAL A 157 -0.14 32.26 9.06
C VAL A 157 -1.61 32.66 9.13
N LEU A 158 -2.51 31.92 8.47
CA LEU A 158 -3.95 32.14 8.56
C LEU A 158 -4.48 32.01 9.99
N ARG A 159 -3.96 31.04 10.76
CA ARG A 159 -4.37 30.77 12.15
C ARG A 159 -3.68 31.65 13.18
N SER A 160 -2.48 32.14 12.91
CA SER A 160 -1.73 33.00 13.80
C SER A 160 -1.77 34.46 13.34
N GLU A 161 -0.84 34.90 12.51
CA GLU A 161 -0.59 36.30 12.20
C GLU A 161 -1.82 36.97 11.58
N TRP A 162 -2.50 36.30 10.66
CA TRP A 162 -3.70 36.81 10.01
C TRP A 162 -4.91 36.85 10.95
N SER A 163 -5.13 35.77 11.69
CA SER A 163 -6.20 35.72 12.69
C SER A 163 -5.98 36.76 13.80
N LEU A 164 -4.75 36.97 14.26
CA LEU A 164 -4.40 37.99 15.24
C LEU A 164 -4.61 39.40 14.68
N ALA A 165 -4.22 39.63 13.42
CA ALA A 165 -4.47 40.88 12.72
C ALA A 165 -5.97 41.21 12.66
N ILE A 166 -6.80 40.26 12.24
CA ILE A 166 -8.25 40.43 12.21
C ILE A 166 -8.79 40.69 13.62
N ARG A 167 -8.30 39.97 14.63
CA ARG A 167 -8.73 40.11 16.04
C ARG A 167 -8.40 41.47 16.64
N LEU A 168 -7.20 41.97 16.41
CA LEU A 168 -6.82 43.32 16.83
C LEU A 168 -7.62 44.38 16.09
N PHE A 169 -7.96 44.12 14.83
CA PHE A 169 -8.82 45.00 14.07
C PHE A 169 -10.26 45.00 14.61
N ILE A 170 -10.81 43.84 14.97
CA ILE A 170 -12.11 43.73 15.66
C ILE A 170 -12.07 44.50 16.98
N GLY A 171 -11.05 44.29 17.83
CA GLY A 171 -10.95 44.99 19.11
C GLY A 171 -10.79 46.51 18.98
N PHE A 172 -10.30 47.00 17.84
CA PHE A 172 -10.28 48.42 17.53
C PHE A 172 -11.67 48.96 17.14
N LEU A 173 -12.44 48.19 16.35
CA LEU A 173 -13.77 48.61 15.89
C LEU A 173 -14.87 48.38 16.96
N ASP A 174 -14.73 47.33 17.76
CA ASP A 174 -15.63 46.93 18.83
C ASP A 174 -14.81 46.56 20.08
N PRO A 175 -14.48 47.54 20.94
CA PRO A 175 -13.69 47.33 22.16
C PRO A 175 -14.37 46.46 23.22
N GLU A 176 -15.70 46.26 23.12
CA GLU A 176 -16.45 45.39 24.03
C GLU A 176 -16.50 43.93 23.54
N SER A 177 -15.96 43.65 22.36
CA SER A 177 -15.90 42.29 21.81
C SER A 177 -15.06 41.35 22.68
N ASN A 178 -15.64 40.20 23.03
CA ASN A 178 -14.90 39.09 23.63
C ASN A 178 -14.12 38.36 22.54
N VAL A 179 -12.92 38.84 22.26
CA VAL A 179 -12.02 38.19 21.30
C VAL A 179 -11.38 36.98 21.98
N GLU A 180 -11.75 35.76 21.56
CA GLU A 180 -11.04 34.55 22.01
C GLU A 180 -9.55 34.64 21.61
N ASN A 181 -8.64 33.90 22.27
CA ASN A 181 -7.22 33.84 21.89
C ASN A 181 -6.95 32.70 20.91
N ILE A 182 -5.92 32.83 20.08
CA ILE A 182 -5.41 31.69 19.30
C ILE A 182 -4.84 30.69 20.31
N ALA A 183 -5.41 29.50 20.35
CA ALA A 183 -4.95 28.46 21.26
C ALA A 183 -3.61 27.90 20.77
N TYR A 184 -2.50 28.37 21.33
CA TYR A 184 -1.19 27.74 21.11
C TYR A 184 -1.16 26.36 21.76
N GLU A 185 -0.66 25.38 21.04
CA GLU A 185 -0.39 24.08 21.63
C GLU A 185 0.96 24.10 22.38
N PRO A 186 1.10 23.34 23.47
CA PRO A 186 2.40 23.11 24.07
C PRO A 186 3.31 22.33 23.09
N PRO A 187 4.64 22.54 23.13
CA PRO A 187 5.58 21.79 22.31
C PRO A 187 5.36 20.28 22.35
N LEU A 188 5.66 19.59 21.25
CA LEU A 188 5.60 18.12 21.20
C LEU A 188 6.63 17.48 22.15
N VAL A 189 7.76 18.16 22.33
CA VAL A 189 8.88 17.74 23.19
C VAL A 189 9.60 18.97 23.72
N THR A 190 10.00 18.93 24.99
CA THR A 190 10.67 20.04 25.69
C THR A 190 12.14 19.77 26.01
N HIS A 191 12.62 18.54 25.88
CA HIS A 191 14.03 18.17 26.09
C HIS A 191 14.93 18.67 24.94
N PRO A 192 16.25 18.82 25.14
CA PRO A 192 17.17 19.23 24.06
C PRO A 192 17.10 18.34 22.81
N SER A 193 17.45 18.90 21.65
CA SER A 193 17.35 18.20 20.36
C SER A 193 18.20 16.94 20.26
N ASP A 194 19.47 17.04 20.63
CA ASP A 194 20.40 15.91 20.56
C ASP A 194 20.04 14.82 21.58
N ASP A 195 19.51 15.20 22.75
CA ASP A 195 19.06 14.24 23.76
C ASP A 195 17.86 13.42 23.27
N ILE A 196 16.88 14.07 22.64
CA ILE A 196 15.71 13.41 22.03
C ILE A 196 16.13 12.51 20.87
N PHE A 197 16.99 13.00 19.98
CA PHE A 197 17.48 12.20 18.86
C PHE A 197 18.21 10.95 19.34
N LYS A 198 19.09 11.11 20.34
CA LYS A 198 19.80 9.99 20.94
C LYS A 198 18.84 8.99 21.58
N ALA A 199 17.88 9.45 22.38
CA ALA A 199 16.90 8.57 23.02
C ALA A 199 16.10 7.76 21.99
N ASN A 200 15.68 8.40 20.90
CA ASN A 200 15.00 7.74 19.79
C ASN A 200 15.88 6.71 19.08
N CYS A 201 17.14 7.06 18.78
CA CYS A 201 18.10 6.14 18.16
C CYS A 201 18.38 4.93 19.06
N ASP A 202 18.57 5.16 20.36
CA ASP A 202 18.79 4.10 21.35
C ASP A 202 17.57 3.13 21.39
N ALA A 203 16.34 3.65 21.32
CA ALA A 203 15.12 2.84 21.24
C ALA A 203 15.00 2.06 19.92
N LEU A 204 15.44 2.63 18.80
CA LEU A 204 15.48 1.95 17.51
C LEU A 204 16.54 0.85 17.47
N GLN A 205 17.67 1.06 18.14
CA GLN A 205 18.87 0.21 18.04
C GLN A 205 18.60 -1.25 18.42
N GLU A 206 17.67 -1.49 19.36
CA GLU A 206 17.30 -2.84 19.82
C GLU A 206 16.65 -3.67 18.70
N ARG A 207 15.85 -3.02 17.83
CA ARG A 207 15.02 -3.71 16.83
C ARG A 207 15.50 -3.51 15.40
N PHE A 208 16.18 -2.40 15.10
CA PHE A 208 16.61 -1.98 13.77
C PHE A 208 18.06 -1.47 13.74
N PRO A 209 19.06 -2.26 14.14
CA PRO A 209 20.43 -1.77 14.36
C PRO A 209 21.12 -1.24 13.10
N ALA A 210 20.93 -1.87 11.94
CA ALA A 210 21.48 -1.38 10.67
C ALA A 210 20.82 -0.06 10.25
N TYR A 211 19.50 0.02 10.41
CA TYR A 211 18.73 1.22 10.08
C TYR A 211 19.17 2.45 10.88
N VAL A 212 19.46 2.29 12.17
CA VAL A 212 19.96 3.40 13.00
C VAL A 212 21.30 3.92 12.48
N GLN A 213 22.20 3.04 12.06
CA GLN A 213 23.48 3.47 11.48
C GLN A 213 23.28 4.29 10.21
N ASP A 214 22.37 3.84 9.33
CA ASP A 214 22.07 4.54 8.09
C ASP A 214 21.40 5.91 8.36
N VAL A 215 20.50 6.00 9.34
CA VAL A 215 19.85 7.26 9.76
C VAL A 215 20.87 8.25 10.35
N ILE A 216 21.77 7.79 11.22
CA ILE A 216 22.84 8.64 11.77
C ILE A 216 23.77 9.11 10.65
N SER A 217 24.18 8.20 9.76
CA SER A 217 25.03 8.55 8.62
C SER A 217 24.36 9.55 7.69
N ALA A 218 23.07 9.37 7.40
CA ALA A 218 22.27 10.31 6.61
C ALA A 218 22.18 11.68 7.27
N TRP A 219 22.00 11.74 8.60
CA TRP A 219 22.01 13.00 9.35
C TRP A 219 23.36 13.73 9.29
N GLU A 220 24.46 13.00 9.48
CA GLU A 220 25.81 13.57 9.48
C GLU A 220 26.26 14.06 8.10
N THR A 221 25.76 13.43 7.03
CA THR A 221 26.15 13.72 5.64
C THR A 221 25.11 14.51 4.85
N ARG A 222 24.01 14.94 5.49
CA ARG A 222 22.90 15.65 4.85
C ARG A 222 23.35 16.97 4.21
N ASP A 223 22.62 17.38 3.18
CA ASP A 223 22.66 18.78 2.71
C ASP A 223 21.87 19.65 3.69
N GLU A 224 22.58 20.47 4.48
CA GLU A 224 21.97 21.35 5.48
C GLU A 224 21.07 22.43 4.89
N ASN A 225 21.16 22.72 3.58
CA ASN A 225 20.21 23.64 2.92
C ASN A 225 18.90 22.92 2.56
N ARG A 226 18.92 21.59 2.53
CA ARG A 226 17.78 20.76 2.20
C ARG A 226 17.09 20.22 3.44
N TYR A 227 17.85 19.83 4.46
CA TYR A 227 17.33 19.14 5.65
C TYR A 227 17.70 19.91 6.93
N GLU A 228 16.69 20.52 7.54
CA GLU A 228 16.85 21.38 8.71
C GLU A 228 15.86 20.99 9.82
N VAL A 229 16.27 21.20 11.08
CA VAL A 229 15.38 21.17 12.25
C VAL A 229 15.17 22.61 12.70
N ILE A 230 13.94 23.09 12.61
CA ILE A 230 13.60 24.47 12.97
C ILE A 230 12.90 24.47 14.32
N GLU A 231 13.45 25.24 15.26
CA GLU A 231 12.74 25.63 16.47
C GLU A 231 11.91 26.89 16.19
N THR A 232 10.63 26.81 16.48
CA THR A 232 9.64 27.84 16.17
C THR A 232 9.45 28.77 17.38
N SER A 233 8.84 29.93 17.17
CA SER A 233 8.55 30.90 18.24
C SER A 233 7.64 30.36 19.35
N THR A 234 6.90 29.29 19.07
CA THR A 234 6.01 28.58 20.01
C THR A 234 6.74 27.48 20.79
N GLY A 235 8.02 27.24 20.51
CA GLY A 235 8.84 26.18 21.10
C GLY A 235 8.67 24.81 20.46
N HIS A 236 7.82 24.68 19.42
CA HIS A 236 7.78 23.46 18.62
C HIS A 236 9.07 23.31 17.80
N ARG A 237 9.56 22.07 17.67
CA ARG A 237 10.54 21.68 16.66
C ARG A 237 9.84 21.05 15.47
N VAL A 238 10.26 21.41 14.27
CA VAL A 238 9.64 20.95 13.01
C VAL A 238 10.73 20.65 11.98
N PRO A 239 10.68 19.49 11.30
CA PRO A 239 11.50 19.22 10.14
C PRO A 239 11.16 20.17 9.00
N ARG A 240 12.18 20.77 8.40
CA ARG A 240 12.07 21.55 7.17
C ARG A 240 12.87 20.86 6.08
N VAL A 241 12.18 20.38 5.05
CA VAL A 241 12.75 19.61 3.94
C VAL A 241 12.48 20.34 2.63
N ASN A 242 13.53 20.56 1.82
CA ASN A 242 13.43 21.33 0.57
C ASN A 242 12.79 22.73 0.77
N GLY A 243 12.99 23.33 1.94
CA GLY A 243 12.44 24.64 2.29
C GLY A 243 10.99 24.63 2.81
N PHE A 244 10.31 23.48 2.83
CA PHE A 244 8.93 23.32 3.30
C PHE A 244 8.88 22.63 4.67
N TYR A 245 7.89 22.99 5.49
CA TYR A 245 7.68 22.35 6.79
C TYR A 245 6.91 21.04 6.67
N GLN A 246 7.33 20.01 7.40
CA GLN A 246 6.66 18.71 7.36
C GLN A 246 5.28 18.74 8.03
N TRP A 247 5.12 19.55 9.09
CA TRP A 247 3.88 19.74 9.84
C TRP A 247 3.80 21.13 10.48
N SER A 248 2.65 21.48 11.05
CA SER A 248 2.38 22.82 11.61
C SER A 248 3.36 23.24 12.70
N ARG A 249 3.72 24.52 12.66
CA ARG A 249 4.55 25.24 13.63
C ARG A 249 3.77 25.65 14.88
N VAL A 250 2.44 25.59 14.85
CA VAL A 250 1.56 26.18 15.89
C VAL A 250 0.65 25.16 16.55
N GLN A 251 0.04 24.24 15.78
CA GLN A 251 -0.94 23.28 16.29
C GLN A 251 -0.81 21.88 15.65
N PRO A 252 0.35 21.22 15.75
CA PRO A 252 0.58 19.93 15.10
C PRO A 252 -0.39 18.82 15.55
N ARG A 253 -0.91 18.85 16.79
CA ARG A 253 -1.86 17.82 17.25
C ARG A 253 -3.25 18.02 16.65
N ALA A 254 -3.79 19.23 16.72
CA ALA A 254 -5.08 19.56 16.12
C ALA A 254 -5.11 19.25 14.62
N ASP A 255 -4.02 19.54 13.90
CA ASP A 255 -3.92 19.29 12.46
C ASP A 255 -3.84 17.80 12.13
N SER A 256 -3.02 17.05 12.86
CA SER A 256 -2.92 15.59 12.68
C SER A 256 -4.27 14.91 12.92
N ARG A 257 -5.00 15.33 13.97
CA ARG A 257 -6.36 14.82 14.26
C ARG A 257 -7.34 15.18 13.15
N TRP A 258 -7.30 16.41 12.68
CA TRP A 258 -8.18 16.87 11.61
C TRP A 258 -7.89 16.16 10.27
N ILE A 259 -6.61 16.00 9.89
CA ILE A 259 -6.19 15.20 8.72
C ILE A 259 -6.73 13.76 8.83
N SER A 260 -6.63 13.15 10.01
CA SER A 260 -7.17 11.81 10.25
C SER A 260 -8.69 11.73 10.04
N GLU A 261 -9.44 12.72 10.52
CA GLU A 261 -10.90 12.79 10.36
C GLU A 261 -11.34 13.01 8.91
N MET A 262 -10.56 13.77 8.12
CA MET A 262 -10.96 14.20 6.77
C MET A 262 -10.40 13.35 5.64
N ASN A 263 -9.30 12.60 5.83
CA ASN A 263 -8.83 11.57 4.89
C ASN A 263 -9.87 10.43 4.81
N ARG A 264 -11.01 10.67 4.16
CA ARG A 264 -12.18 9.76 4.12
C ARG A 264 -12.13 8.75 2.99
N ALA A 265 -11.27 8.93 1.99
CA ALA A 265 -11.19 8.04 0.82
C ALA A 265 -11.02 6.55 1.20
N ASP A 266 -10.36 6.28 2.34
CA ASP A 266 -10.12 4.93 2.86
C ASP A 266 -10.89 4.60 4.16
N ARG A 267 -11.72 5.53 4.66
CA ARG A 267 -12.46 5.37 5.92
C ARG A 267 -13.81 4.72 5.63
N LYS A 268 -13.83 3.40 5.41
CA LYS A 268 -15.10 2.64 5.43
C LYS A 268 -15.62 2.58 6.87
N GLU A 269 -16.92 2.79 7.08
CA GLU A 269 -17.59 2.67 8.40
C GLU A 269 -17.34 1.31 9.07
N ASP A 270 -16.92 0.31 8.29
CA ASP A 270 -16.66 -1.07 8.69
C ASP A 270 -15.26 -1.33 9.33
N GLY A 271 -14.41 -0.30 9.46
CA GLY A 271 -13.03 -0.39 10.02
C GLY A 271 -11.93 -0.75 9.02
N TRP A 272 -10.70 -0.98 9.51
CA TRP A 272 -9.50 -1.28 8.70
C TRP A 272 -8.64 -2.41 9.28
N ASP A 273 -7.76 -2.99 8.44
CA ASP A 273 -7.00 -4.21 8.72
C ASP A 273 -5.48 -3.99 8.81
N LEU A 274 -4.98 -3.00 8.07
CA LEU A 274 -3.59 -2.49 8.09
C LEU A 274 -3.64 -0.97 7.95
N ALA A 275 -2.81 -0.24 8.69
CA ALA A 275 -2.65 1.20 8.48
C ALA A 275 -1.24 1.55 7.98
N LEU A 276 -1.16 2.60 7.17
CA LEU A 276 0.07 3.16 6.63
C LEU A 276 0.10 4.65 6.99
N SER A 277 1.24 5.17 7.46
CA SER A 277 1.33 6.61 7.73
C SER A 277 2.67 7.26 7.40
N TRP A 278 2.57 8.37 6.66
CA TRP A 278 3.70 9.21 6.26
C TRP A 278 3.29 10.69 6.25
N GLY A 279 4.27 11.59 6.42
CA GLY A 279 4.03 13.04 6.46
C GLY A 279 3.35 13.56 7.73
N ILE A 280 2.98 12.69 8.68
CA ILE A 280 2.46 13.06 10.01
C ILE A 280 3.50 12.66 11.06
N PRO A 281 3.69 13.44 12.15
CA PRO A 281 4.54 13.02 13.26
C PRO A 281 4.20 11.60 13.73
N SER A 282 5.20 10.71 13.72
CA SER A 282 5.04 9.29 14.08
C SER A 282 4.25 9.05 15.37
N PRO A 283 4.53 9.74 16.51
CA PRO A 283 3.76 9.52 17.74
C PRO A 283 2.29 9.87 17.59
N LEU A 284 1.97 10.97 16.89
CA LEU A 284 0.59 11.39 16.69
C LEU A 284 -0.15 10.46 15.72
N ALA A 285 0.51 10.03 14.65
CA ALA A 285 -0.06 9.07 13.71
C ALA A 285 -0.41 7.75 14.39
N VAL A 286 0.53 7.19 15.17
CA VAL A 286 0.31 5.94 15.90
C VAL A 286 -0.73 6.10 17.00
N GLU A 287 -0.76 7.22 17.72
CA GLU A 287 -1.79 7.53 18.71
C GLU A 287 -3.18 7.51 18.06
N LEU A 288 -3.40 8.30 17.00
CA LEU A 288 -4.68 8.40 16.30
C LEU A 288 -5.13 7.06 15.71
N LEU A 289 -4.21 6.30 15.11
CA LEU A 289 -4.53 4.97 14.57
C LEU A 289 -4.79 3.94 15.68
N SER A 290 -4.10 4.05 16.83
CA SER A 290 -4.35 3.17 17.98
C SER A 290 -5.67 3.48 18.67
N GLU A 291 -6.13 4.75 18.66
CA GLU A 291 -7.48 5.13 19.10
C GLU A 291 -8.55 4.47 18.22
N GLU A 292 -8.31 4.40 16.90
CA GLU A 292 -9.22 3.72 15.97
C GLU A 292 -9.18 2.19 16.12
N ARG A 293 -7.97 1.59 16.09
CA ARG A 293 -7.74 0.14 16.16
C ARG A 293 -6.38 -0.19 16.79
N PRO A 294 -6.31 -0.48 18.10
CA PRO A 294 -5.06 -0.84 18.77
C PRO A 294 -4.59 -2.27 18.43
N ASP A 295 -5.48 -3.12 17.91
CA ASP A 295 -5.23 -4.52 17.56
C ASP A 295 -4.67 -4.72 16.14
N ARG A 296 -4.26 -3.64 15.47
CA ARG A 296 -3.88 -3.66 14.05
C ARG A 296 -2.47 -3.14 13.83
N PRO A 297 -1.78 -3.66 12.80
CA PRO A 297 -0.45 -3.17 12.44
C PRO A 297 -0.50 -1.79 11.80
N VAL A 298 0.53 -1.00 12.06
CA VAL A 298 0.81 0.32 11.47
C VAL A 298 2.19 0.28 10.83
N ILE A 299 2.28 0.52 9.53
CA ILE A 299 3.55 0.69 8.81
C ILE A 299 3.86 2.19 8.67
N LEU A 300 5.06 2.59 9.05
CA LEU A 300 5.60 3.94 8.84
C LEU A 300 6.73 3.87 7.81
N PRO A 301 6.47 4.13 6.52
CA PRO A 301 7.53 4.21 5.53
C PRO A 301 8.36 5.48 5.75
N ARG A 302 9.68 5.32 5.85
CA ARG A 302 10.67 6.38 6.13
C ARG A 302 11.88 6.20 5.22
N HIS A 303 11.65 6.43 3.92
CA HIS A 303 12.65 6.17 2.87
C HIS A 303 13.69 7.28 2.73
N ASP A 304 13.29 8.54 2.97
CA ASP A 304 14.23 9.64 3.11
C ASP A 304 14.80 9.63 4.55
N LEU A 305 15.96 9.02 4.71
CA LEU A 305 16.59 8.83 6.02
C LEU A 305 17.02 10.16 6.66
N ALA A 306 17.38 11.17 5.86
CA ALA A 306 17.74 12.48 6.38
C ALA A 306 16.50 13.23 6.89
N ALA A 307 15.38 13.17 6.15
CA ALA A 307 14.10 13.69 6.64
C ALA A 307 13.62 12.95 7.91
N PHE A 308 13.78 11.63 7.96
CA PHE A 308 13.45 10.85 9.15
C PHE A 308 14.34 11.20 10.33
N ALA A 309 15.63 11.44 10.12
CA ALA A 309 16.51 11.95 11.17
C ALA A 309 16.02 13.30 11.72
N CYS A 310 15.60 14.24 10.86
CA CYS A 310 14.99 15.49 11.29
C CYS A 310 13.76 15.23 12.19
N GLU A 311 12.88 14.29 11.82
CA GLU A 311 11.72 13.90 12.64
C GLU A 311 12.17 13.39 14.03
N LEU A 312 13.19 12.53 14.10
CA LEU A 312 13.71 12.01 15.37
C LEU A 312 14.34 13.09 16.26
N HIS A 313 14.73 14.24 15.73
CA HIS A 313 15.13 15.41 16.51
C HIS A 313 13.94 16.24 17.05
N CYS A 314 12.74 16.05 16.49
CA CYS A 314 11.58 16.91 16.69
C CYS A 314 10.48 16.31 17.56
N VAL A 315 10.45 14.99 17.75
CA VAL A 315 9.42 14.28 18.51
C VAL A 315 9.98 13.11 19.30
N ASP A 316 9.29 12.71 20.38
CA ASP A 316 9.64 11.51 21.14
C ASP A 316 8.90 10.30 20.55
N CYS A 317 9.68 9.35 20.02
CA CYS A 317 9.20 8.10 19.43
C CYS A 317 9.51 6.88 20.31
N THR A 318 10.18 7.04 21.45
CA THR A 318 10.74 5.93 22.24
C THR A 318 9.72 4.82 22.53
N ASP A 319 8.52 5.20 22.98
CA ASP A 319 7.42 4.28 23.28
C ASP A 319 6.82 3.57 22.05
N LEU A 320 6.96 4.14 20.85
CA LEU A 320 6.39 3.57 19.62
C LEU A 320 7.25 2.45 19.07
N LEU A 321 8.57 2.59 19.20
CA LEU A 321 9.55 1.74 18.55
C LEU A 321 9.61 0.35 19.20
N VAL A 322 9.26 0.29 20.49
CA VAL A 322 9.10 -0.94 21.25
C VAL A 322 7.75 -1.64 20.99
N ARG A 323 6.76 -0.98 20.34
CA ARG A 323 5.47 -1.59 20.05
C ARG A 323 5.56 -2.58 18.90
N GLN A 324 5.14 -3.81 19.13
CA GLN A 324 5.16 -4.87 18.12
C GLN A 324 4.25 -4.61 16.91
N ASN A 325 3.19 -3.81 17.08
CA ASN A 325 2.28 -3.46 15.99
C ASN A 325 2.75 -2.27 15.15
N VAL A 326 3.85 -1.60 15.52
CA VAL A 326 4.47 -0.55 14.70
C VAL A 326 5.63 -1.15 13.91
N ILE A 327 5.68 -0.88 12.61
CA ILE A 327 6.65 -1.42 11.66
C ILE A 327 7.26 -0.24 10.88
N LEU A 328 8.59 -0.12 10.89
CA LEU A 328 9.31 0.86 10.10
C LEU A 328 9.85 0.22 8.83
N THR A 329 9.85 0.96 7.71
CA THR A 329 10.46 0.51 6.45
C THR A 329 11.34 1.60 5.86
N ALA A 330 12.56 1.24 5.48
CA ALA A 330 13.63 2.12 4.99
C ALA A 330 13.61 2.31 3.47
N THR A 331 12.98 1.39 2.74
CA THR A 331 12.97 1.39 1.27
C THR A 331 11.60 1.03 0.74
N LEU A 332 11.30 1.43 -0.51
CA LEU A 332 10.08 1.02 -1.21
C LEU A 332 9.92 -0.51 -1.26
N LEU A 333 11.03 -1.24 -1.40
CA LEU A 333 11.04 -2.69 -1.40
C LEU A 333 10.60 -3.24 -0.04
N GLU A 334 11.17 -2.76 1.06
CA GLU A 334 10.76 -3.15 2.41
C GLU A 334 9.30 -2.80 2.69
N PHE A 335 8.86 -1.62 2.27
CA PHE A 335 7.47 -1.17 2.38
C PHE A 335 6.50 -2.13 1.68
N ARG A 336 6.76 -2.43 0.41
CA ARG A 336 6.03 -3.43 -0.38
C ARG A 336 5.98 -4.77 0.34
N TRP A 337 7.11 -5.28 0.83
CA TRP A 337 7.17 -6.57 1.49
C TRP A 337 6.47 -6.61 2.84
N ALA A 338 6.57 -5.55 3.64
CA ALA A 338 5.85 -5.42 4.90
C ALA A 338 4.34 -5.50 4.65
N MET A 339 3.83 -4.77 3.65
CA MET A 339 2.43 -4.86 3.23
C MET A 339 2.05 -6.28 2.78
N ARG A 340 2.84 -6.89 1.89
CA ARG A 340 2.57 -8.25 1.37
C ARG A 340 2.50 -9.32 2.47
N LYS A 341 3.37 -9.21 3.48
CA LYS A 341 3.41 -10.14 4.64
C LYS A 341 2.21 -9.99 5.56
N LEU A 342 1.65 -8.79 5.70
CA LEU A 342 0.58 -8.51 6.65
C LEU A 342 -0.82 -8.70 6.06
N LEU A 343 -0.99 -8.36 4.79
CA LEU A 343 -2.26 -8.40 4.07
C LEU A 343 -2.66 -9.83 3.69
N ILE A 344 -3.93 -10.14 3.90
CA ILE A 344 -4.61 -11.34 3.41
C ILE A 344 -5.97 -10.99 2.82
N MET A 345 -6.36 -11.69 1.75
CA MET A 345 -7.70 -11.59 1.13
C MET A 345 -8.13 -10.14 0.85
N ASP A 346 -9.33 -9.74 1.31
CA ASP A 346 -9.94 -8.42 1.10
C ASP A 346 -9.61 -7.44 2.24
N ASP A 347 -8.42 -7.56 2.83
CA ASP A 347 -7.96 -6.65 3.88
C ASP A 347 -8.01 -5.20 3.42
N ARG A 348 -8.47 -4.34 4.32
CA ARG A 348 -8.60 -2.90 4.05
C ARG A 348 -7.40 -2.15 4.58
N VAL A 349 -6.88 -1.26 3.76
CA VAL A 349 -5.72 -0.43 4.08
C VAL A 349 -6.19 0.98 4.45
N ARG A 350 -5.82 1.44 5.65
CA ARG A 350 -6.03 2.81 6.14
C ARG A 350 -4.79 3.64 5.83
N ARG A 351 -4.87 4.56 4.87
CA ARG A 351 -3.78 5.50 4.57
C ARG A 351 -4.00 6.79 5.36
N LEU A 352 -3.11 7.06 6.30
CA LEU A 352 -3.06 8.30 7.05
C LEU A 352 -1.83 9.08 6.58
N SER A 353 -2.03 9.88 5.53
CA SER A 353 -0.96 10.67 4.93
C SER A 353 -1.23 12.16 5.03
N SER A 354 -0.19 12.93 5.29
CA SER A 354 -0.26 14.38 5.12
C SER A 354 0.00 14.74 3.67
N PRO A 355 -0.84 15.57 3.03
CA PRO A 355 -0.58 16.06 1.69
C PRO A 355 0.68 16.92 1.57
N THR A 356 1.23 17.39 2.70
CA THR A 356 2.52 18.09 2.76
C THR A 356 3.66 17.25 2.20
N MET A 357 3.53 15.91 2.21
CA MET A 357 4.53 15.02 1.60
C MET A 357 4.75 15.33 0.11
N PHE A 358 3.69 15.65 -0.64
CA PHE A 358 3.81 15.99 -2.05
C PHE A 358 4.57 17.31 -2.29
N GLN A 359 4.75 18.14 -1.27
CA GLN A 359 5.52 19.39 -1.34
C GLN A 359 6.98 19.16 -0.97
N LEU A 360 7.22 18.36 0.07
CA LEU A 360 8.57 17.98 0.52
C LEU A 360 9.28 17.18 -0.57
N ASP A 361 8.60 16.18 -1.13
CA ASP A 361 9.09 15.32 -2.19
C ASP A 361 7.91 14.78 -3.02
N PRO A 362 7.54 15.44 -4.14
CA PRO A 362 6.45 15.01 -5.00
C PRO A 362 6.65 13.61 -5.58
N VAL A 363 7.90 13.22 -5.85
CA VAL A 363 8.23 11.93 -6.45
C VAL A 363 8.00 10.84 -5.41
N LEU A 364 8.62 10.96 -4.23
CA LEU A 364 8.46 9.98 -3.16
C LEU A 364 7.01 9.90 -2.66
N GLY A 365 6.29 11.03 -2.59
CA GLY A 365 4.88 11.06 -2.24
C GLY A 365 4.01 10.28 -3.23
N ALA A 366 4.25 10.45 -4.53
CA ALA A 366 3.56 9.70 -5.58
C ALA A 366 3.91 8.20 -5.54
N GLU A 367 5.21 7.88 -5.43
CA GLU A 367 5.70 6.49 -5.36
C GLU A 367 5.10 5.74 -4.17
N LEU A 368 5.08 6.33 -2.96
CA LEU A 368 4.47 5.70 -1.79
C LEU A 368 2.98 5.43 -1.98
N HIS A 369 2.25 6.38 -2.57
CA HIS A 369 0.82 6.23 -2.80
C HIS A 369 0.54 5.14 -3.84
N GLU A 370 1.21 5.20 -4.99
CA GLU A 370 1.11 4.21 -6.07
C GLU A 370 1.51 2.81 -5.58
N GLU A 371 2.64 2.71 -4.89
CA GLU A 371 3.14 1.45 -4.34
C GLU A 371 2.15 0.84 -3.35
N SER A 372 1.57 1.66 -2.46
CA SER A 372 0.57 1.20 -1.51
C SER A 372 -0.69 0.66 -2.19
N PHE A 373 -1.12 1.26 -3.31
CA PHE A 373 -2.31 0.86 -4.05
C PHE A 373 -2.05 -0.41 -4.86
N ASN A 374 -0.96 -0.42 -5.64
CA ASN A 374 -0.57 -1.53 -6.49
C ASN A 374 -0.29 -2.79 -5.66
N THR A 375 0.43 -2.65 -4.55
CA THR A 375 0.72 -3.78 -3.66
C THR A 375 -0.52 -4.31 -2.96
N HIS A 376 -1.41 -3.43 -2.51
CA HIS A 376 -2.68 -3.84 -1.92
C HIS A 376 -3.51 -4.65 -2.92
N LEU A 377 -3.70 -4.13 -4.14
CA LEU A 377 -4.46 -4.80 -5.20
C LEU A 377 -3.84 -6.16 -5.57
N ALA A 378 -2.55 -6.19 -5.87
CA ALA A 378 -1.84 -7.42 -6.24
C ALA A 378 -1.94 -8.48 -5.14
N ARG A 379 -1.68 -8.10 -3.89
CA ARG A 379 -1.71 -9.03 -2.75
C ARG A 379 -3.10 -9.55 -2.43
N SER A 380 -4.14 -8.73 -2.60
CA SER A 380 -5.53 -9.15 -2.48
C SER A 380 -5.88 -10.18 -3.55
N MET A 381 -5.51 -9.95 -4.82
CA MET A 381 -5.74 -10.91 -5.92
C MET A 381 -5.03 -12.24 -5.72
N GLU A 382 -3.76 -12.20 -5.31
CA GLU A 382 -2.96 -13.40 -5.02
C GLU A 382 -3.59 -14.21 -3.87
N SER A 383 -3.94 -13.53 -2.77
CA SER A 383 -4.55 -14.16 -1.60
C SER A 383 -5.93 -14.73 -1.93
N PHE A 384 -6.73 -14.02 -2.72
CA PHE A 384 -8.05 -14.48 -3.15
C PHE A 384 -7.95 -15.74 -4.02
N THR A 385 -6.96 -15.79 -4.92
CA THR A 385 -6.69 -16.97 -5.74
C THR A 385 -6.31 -18.16 -4.86
N GLY A 386 -5.35 -17.97 -3.96
CA GLY A 386 -4.95 -19.02 -3.00
C GLY A 386 -6.10 -19.48 -2.12
N TYR A 387 -6.94 -18.54 -1.63
CA TYR A 387 -8.12 -18.83 -0.82
C TYR A 387 -9.12 -19.75 -1.53
N ASN A 388 -9.45 -19.42 -2.78
CA ASN A 388 -10.49 -20.15 -3.52
C ASN A 388 -9.99 -21.45 -4.16
N ARG A 389 -8.68 -21.56 -4.43
CA ARG A 389 -8.10 -22.69 -5.16
C ARG A 389 -7.38 -23.71 -4.28
N SER A 390 -7.06 -23.41 -3.01
CA SER A 390 -6.24 -24.31 -2.17
C SER A 390 -6.81 -25.72 -2.06
N ARG A 391 -8.13 -25.84 -1.87
CA ARG A 391 -8.85 -27.12 -1.84
C ARG A 391 -8.75 -27.84 -3.18
N GLU A 392 -9.11 -27.17 -4.28
CA GLU A 392 -9.03 -27.73 -5.64
C GLU A 392 -7.60 -28.21 -5.96
N TRP A 393 -6.57 -27.43 -5.61
CA TRP A 393 -5.18 -27.79 -5.83
C TRP A 393 -4.77 -29.01 -5.00
N THR A 394 -5.21 -29.09 -3.75
CA THR A 394 -4.95 -30.25 -2.88
C THR A 394 -5.68 -31.50 -3.39
N GLU A 395 -6.93 -31.37 -3.87
CA GLU A 395 -7.66 -32.45 -4.53
C GLU A 395 -6.90 -32.96 -5.75
N LYS A 396 -6.45 -32.06 -6.63
CA LYS A 396 -5.66 -32.43 -7.81
C LYS A 396 -4.34 -33.09 -7.44
N ALA A 397 -3.63 -32.58 -6.44
CA ALA A 397 -2.39 -33.16 -5.95
C ALA A 397 -2.58 -34.60 -5.45
N LEU A 398 -3.64 -34.85 -4.68
CA LEU A 398 -4.02 -36.19 -4.26
C LEU A 398 -4.44 -37.08 -5.44
N ASP A 399 -5.20 -36.54 -6.40
CA ASP A 399 -5.64 -37.29 -7.58
C ASP A 399 -4.48 -37.67 -8.52
N ASN A 400 -3.47 -36.80 -8.60
CA ASN A 400 -2.27 -36.96 -9.38
C ASN A 400 -1.20 -37.79 -8.65
N ALA A 401 -1.34 -38.05 -7.34
CA ALA A 401 -0.30 -38.65 -6.49
C ALA A 401 0.31 -39.94 -7.05
N LEU A 402 -0.50 -40.83 -7.66
CA LEU A 402 -0.01 -42.05 -8.30
C LEU A 402 1.01 -41.78 -9.41
N ARG A 403 0.70 -40.82 -10.29
CA ARG A 403 1.62 -40.37 -11.34
C ARG A 403 2.78 -39.61 -10.69
N LEU A 404 2.47 -38.68 -9.80
CA LEU A 404 3.44 -37.86 -9.09
C LEU A 404 4.55 -38.70 -8.50
N LEU A 405 4.24 -39.81 -7.82
CA LEU A 405 5.24 -40.67 -7.17
C LEU A 405 6.02 -41.54 -8.14
N SER A 406 5.43 -41.89 -9.28
CA SER A 406 6.03 -42.82 -10.26
C SER A 406 6.94 -42.14 -11.28
N GLU A 407 6.89 -40.81 -11.38
CA GLU A 407 7.68 -40.04 -12.32
C GLU A 407 8.94 -39.45 -11.65
N PRO A 408 10.02 -39.19 -12.41
CA PRO A 408 11.25 -38.64 -11.87
C PRO A 408 11.04 -37.22 -11.33
N ASP A 409 11.63 -36.95 -10.17
CA ASP A 409 11.64 -35.62 -9.60
C ASP A 409 12.78 -34.79 -10.18
N VAL A 410 12.54 -33.49 -10.23
CA VAL A 410 13.44 -32.47 -10.76
C VAL A 410 14.82 -32.44 -10.09
N HIS A 411 15.00 -32.90 -8.85
CA HIS A 411 16.33 -32.94 -8.22
C HIS A 411 17.33 -33.85 -9.00
N LEU A 412 16.82 -34.84 -9.74
CA LEU A 412 17.63 -35.71 -10.61
C LEU A 412 18.22 -34.95 -11.82
N PHE A 413 17.80 -33.71 -12.06
CA PHE A 413 18.36 -32.83 -13.08
C PHE A 413 19.71 -32.24 -12.71
N ARG A 414 20.09 -32.27 -11.45
CA ARG A 414 21.23 -31.49 -10.96
C ARG A 414 22.47 -31.67 -11.83
N ASP A 415 22.97 -30.56 -12.36
CA ASP A 415 24.23 -30.49 -13.14
C ASP A 415 24.26 -31.37 -14.42
N ARG A 416 23.12 -31.85 -14.93
CA ARG A 416 23.08 -32.72 -16.14
C ARG A 416 23.70 -32.07 -17.38
N PHE A 417 23.60 -30.76 -17.47
CA PHE A 417 24.12 -29.92 -18.54
C PHE A 417 25.05 -28.85 -17.99
N LYS A 418 25.83 -29.20 -16.96
CA LYS A 418 26.74 -28.28 -16.27
C LYS A 418 27.65 -27.54 -17.26
N GLY A 419 27.56 -26.21 -17.25
CA GLY A 419 28.36 -25.32 -18.10
C GLY A 419 27.95 -25.26 -19.57
N MET A 420 26.84 -25.91 -19.96
CA MET A 420 26.26 -25.70 -21.28
C MET A 420 25.36 -24.46 -21.30
N PRO A 421 25.25 -23.74 -22.42
CA PRO A 421 24.30 -22.65 -22.54
C PRO A 421 22.86 -23.19 -22.48
N GLY A 422 21.99 -22.51 -21.72
CA GLY A 422 20.56 -22.81 -21.64
C GLY A 422 19.73 -21.63 -22.14
N ILE A 423 18.63 -21.88 -22.84
CA ILE A 423 17.66 -20.86 -23.25
C ILE A 423 16.29 -21.15 -22.66
N MET A 424 15.70 -20.14 -22.03
CA MET A 424 14.31 -20.13 -21.59
C MET A 424 13.48 -19.39 -22.64
N VAL A 425 12.49 -20.07 -23.22
CA VAL A 425 11.60 -19.52 -24.24
C VAL A 425 10.21 -19.27 -23.67
N ALA A 426 9.84 -18.00 -23.58
CA ALA A 426 8.55 -17.51 -23.07
C ALA A 426 7.69 -16.88 -24.19
N PRO A 427 6.36 -16.78 -24.03
CA PRO A 427 5.43 -16.51 -25.12
C PRO A 427 5.21 -15.01 -25.40
N GLY A 428 6.00 -14.12 -24.82
CA GLY A 428 5.81 -12.67 -24.91
C GLY A 428 5.85 -12.14 -26.35
N PRO A 429 5.21 -10.99 -26.64
CA PRO A 429 5.06 -10.47 -28.00
C PRO A 429 6.37 -10.32 -28.77
N SER A 430 7.44 -9.89 -28.10
CA SER A 430 8.77 -9.70 -28.67
C SER A 430 9.39 -10.98 -29.23
N LEU A 431 8.93 -12.16 -28.81
CA LEU A 431 9.44 -13.45 -29.31
C LEU A 431 9.42 -13.53 -30.83
N LYS A 432 8.44 -12.90 -31.51
CA LYS A 432 8.35 -12.89 -32.99
C LYS A 432 9.60 -12.36 -33.67
N LYS A 433 10.34 -11.47 -33.00
CA LYS A 433 11.58 -10.88 -33.53
C LYS A 433 12.71 -11.90 -33.58
N ASN A 434 12.74 -12.84 -32.63
CA ASN A 434 13.94 -13.63 -32.33
C ASN A 434 13.72 -15.14 -32.48
N ILE A 435 12.48 -15.61 -32.60
CA ILE A 435 12.14 -17.04 -32.59
C ILE A 435 12.88 -17.85 -33.66
N HIS A 436 13.13 -17.24 -34.81
CA HIS A 436 13.85 -17.84 -35.94
C HIS A 436 15.31 -18.23 -35.63
N LEU A 437 15.88 -17.71 -34.54
CA LEU A 437 17.24 -18.01 -34.09
C LEU A 437 17.30 -19.22 -33.14
N ILE A 438 16.18 -19.65 -32.56
CA ILE A 438 16.13 -20.74 -31.58
C ILE A 438 16.62 -22.08 -32.16
N PRO A 439 16.32 -22.47 -33.41
CA PRO A 439 16.89 -23.69 -33.99
C PRO A 439 18.42 -23.72 -33.96
N LYS A 440 19.08 -22.58 -34.25
CA LYS A 440 20.55 -22.46 -34.20
C LYS A 440 21.07 -22.53 -32.75
N PHE A 441 20.32 -22.02 -31.78
CA PHE A 441 20.67 -22.18 -30.36
C PHE A 441 20.55 -23.65 -29.91
N ALA A 442 19.49 -24.35 -30.34
CA ALA A 442 19.22 -25.73 -29.96
C ALA A 442 20.33 -26.71 -30.39
N GLU A 443 21.12 -26.34 -31.41
CA GLU A 443 22.31 -27.10 -31.81
C GLU A 443 23.44 -27.03 -30.77
N LYS A 444 23.43 -26.05 -29.87
CA LYS A 444 24.53 -25.77 -28.92
C LYS A 444 24.15 -25.94 -27.46
N GLY A 445 22.89 -25.74 -27.13
CA GLY A 445 22.42 -25.59 -25.76
C GLY A 445 21.15 -26.36 -25.42
N VAL A 446 20.72 -26.19 -24.18
CA VAL A 446 19.48 -26.74 -23.64
C VAL A 446 18.33 -25.79 -23.94
N VAL A 447 17.22 -26.31 -24.46
CA VAL A 447 16.00 -25.53 -24.72
C VAL A 447 14.94 -25.89 -23.69
N CYS A 448 14.61 -24.93 -22.82
CA CYS A 448 13.49 -25.01 -21.90
C CYS A 448 12.42 -24.01 -22.34
N CYS A 449 11.17 -24.44 -22.52
CA CYS A 449 10.09 -23.53 -22.88
C CYS A 449 8.89 -23.68 -21.94
N VAL A 450 8.00 -22.70 -21.93
CA VAL A 450 6.68 -22.89 -21.32
C VAL A 450 5.69 -23.49 -22.33
N SER A 451 4.64 -24.14 -21.84
CA SER A 451 3.62 -24.82 -22.66
C SER A 451 3.07 -23.98 -23.82
N HIS A 452 2.91 -22.66 -23.64
CA HIS A 452 2.38 -21.74 -24.65
C HIS A 452 3.23 -21.64 -25.92
N VAL A 453 4.51 -22.02 -25.88
CA VAL A 453 5.45 -21.90 -27.02
C VAL A 453 5.73 -23.25 -27.70
N LEU A 454 5.40 -24.37 -27.05
CA LEU A 454 5.75 -25.72 -27.51
C LEU A 454 5.39 -25.95 -28.99
N ARG A 455 4.14 -25.69 -29.36
CA ARG A 455 3.67 -25.86 -30.74
C ARG A 455 4.54 -25.14 -31.75
N ARG A 456 4.88 -23.87 -31.46
CA ARG A 456 5.60 -23.03 -32.40
C ARG A 456 7.06 -23.48 -32.55
N LEU A 457 7.68 -23.98 -31.49
CA LEU A 457 9.00 -24.62 -31.59
C LEU A 457 8.94 -25.90 -32.41
N ASN A 458 7.91 -26.74 -32.20
CA ASN A 458 7.75 -27.96 -32.99
C ASN A 458 7.57 -27.65 -34.49
N ASP A 459 6.77 -26.65 -34.86
CA ASP A 459 6.59 -26.22 -36.25
C ASP A 459 7.91 -25.77 -36.91
N MET A 460 8.88 -25.34 -36.10
CA MET A 460 10.21 -24.93 -36.53
C MET A 460 11.25 -26.06 -36.47
N GLY A 461 10.82 -27.29 -36.18
CA GLY A 461 11.70 -28.46 -36.08
C GLY A 461 12.50 -28.54 -34.78
N VAL A 462 12.11 -27.80 -33.73
CA VAL A 462 12.74 -27.85 -32.41
C VAL A 462 11.82 -28.60 -31.44
N ASP A 463 12.34 -29.66 -30.83
CA ASP A 463 11.68 -30.40 -29.76
C ASP A 463 12.37 -30.03 -28.44
N PRO A 464 11.73 -29.23 -27.57
CA PRO A 464 12.38 -28.75 -26.35
C PRO A 464 12.91 -29.89 -25.47
N ASP A 465 14.04 -29.66 -24.79
CA ASP A 465 14.54 -30.60 -23.79
C ASP A 465 13.57 -30.71 -22.60
N LEU A 466 12.93 -29.58 -22.25
CA LEU A 466 11.91 -29.52 -21.21
C LEU A 466 10.84 -28.49 -21.54
N THR A 467 9.58 -28.89 -21.40
CA THR A 467 8.42 -28.00 -21.49
C THR A 467 7.79 -27.86 -20.10
N VAL A 468 7.76 -26.66 -19.55
CA VAL A 468 7.11 -26.38 -18.27
C VAL A 468 5.60 -26.20 -18.46
N ALA A 469 4.82 -27.06 -17.81
CA ALA A 469 3.36 -27.11 -17.92
C ALA A 469 2.72 -27.40 -16.55
N ILE A 470 2.90 -26.46 -15.62
CA ILE A 470 2.52 -26.59 -14.20
C ILE A 470 1.13 -26.03 -13.87
N GLU A 471 0.34 -25.67 -14.88
CA GLU A 471 -0.94 -24.99 -14.66
C GLU A 471 -2.00 -25.95 -14.13
N ALA A 472 -2.73 -25.52 -13.10
CA ALA A 472 -3.90 -26.24 -12.61
C ALA A 472 -5.09 -26.17 -13.59
N ASN A 473 -5.11 -25.16 -14.47
CA ASN A 473 -6.10 -25.06 -15.53
C ASN A 473 -5.71 -25.93 -16.73
N SER A 474 -6.73 -26.38 -17.46
CA SER A 474 -6.56 -27.22 -18.65
C SER A 474 -5.62 -26.58 -19.68
N LEU A 475 -4.52 -27.28 -20.02
CA LEU A 475 -3.60 -26.87 -21.08
C LEU A 475 -3.80 -27.63 -22.41
N ALA A 476 -4.83 -28.48 -22.54
CA ALA A 476 -5.07 -29.27 -23.76
C ALA A 476 -4.90 -28.51 -25.09
N PRO A 477 -5.42 -27.28 -25.28
CA PRO A 477 -5.26 -26.57 -26.54
C PRO A 477 -3.79 -26.29 -26.93
N HIS A 478 -2.89 -26.22 -25.95
CA HIS A 478 -1.45 -26.00 -26.18
C HIS A 478 -0.73 -27.27 -26.66
N PHE A 479 -1.34 -28.43 -26.46
CA PHE A 479 -0.82 -29.73 -26.86
C PHE A 479 -1.47 -30.28 -28.14
N GLU A 480 -2.47 -29.60 -28.69
CA GLU A 480 -3.11 -30.01 -29.93
C GLU A 480 -2.20 -29.80 -31.14
N ASN A 481 -2.02 -30.86 -31.94
CA ASN A 481 -1.15 -30.89 -33.12
C ASN A 481 0.31 -30.55 -32.83
N THR A 482 0.81 -30.92 -31.65
CA THR A 482 2.22 -30.77 -31.27
C THR A 482 2.88 -32.14 -31.14
N ARG A 483 4.22 -32.18 -31.19
CA ARG A 483 5.02 -33.41 -30.99
C ARG A 483 5.31 -33.61 -29.50
N VAL A 484 4.25 -33.77 -28.71
CA VAL A 484 4.36 -33.89 -27.24
C VAL A 484 5.19 -35.11 -26.83
N ASP A 485 5.12 -36.18 -27.61
CA ASP A 485 5.86 -37.44 -27.47
C ASP A 485 7.36 -37.32 -27.74
N GLU A 486 7.82 -36.19 -28.27
CA GLU A 486 9.24 -35.90 -28.51
C GLU A 486 9.83 -34.88 -27.51
N THR A 487 9.01 -34.33 -26.60
CA THR A 487 9.46 -33.43 -25.52
C THR A 487 9.19 -34.05 -24.15
N SER A 488 9.91 -33.57 -23.15
CA SER A 488 9.60 -33.87 -21.74
C SER A 488 8.79 -32.75 -21.12
N ILE A 489 7.92 -33.08 -20.18
CA ILE A 489 7.03 -32.11 -19.52
C ILE A 489 7.35 -32.03 -18.03
N MET A 490 7.53 -30.82 -17.51
CA MET A 490 7.55 -30.55 -16.08
C MET A 490 6.12 -30.30 -15.57
N LEU A 491 5.71 -31.09 -14.58
CA LEU A 491 4.44 -30.99 -13.87
C LEU A 491 4.65 -30.46 -12.45
N SER A 492 3.68 -29.70 -11.95
CA SER A 492 3.43 -29.51 -10.51
C SER A 492 2.45 -30.58 -10.03
N GLU A 493 2.40 -30.85 -8.73
CA GLU A 493 1.40 -31.75 -8.15
C GLU A 493 -0.04 -31.35 -8.47
N ASN A 494 -0.31 -30.05 -8.61
CA ASN A 494 -1.66 -29.52 -8.87
C ASN A 494 -2.02 -29.41 -10.37
N SER A 495 -1.15 -29.91 -11.27
CA SER A 495 -1.33 -29.80 -12.73
C SER A 495 -2.66 -30.40 -13.18
N ALA A 496 -3.26 -29.78 -14.21
CA ALA A 496 -4.53 -30.24 -14.75
C ALA A 496 -4.47 -31.68 -15.27
N ALA A 497 -5.51 -32.48 -15.01
CA ALA A 497 -5.55 -33.91 -15.37
C ALA A 497 -5.29 -34.17 -16.87
N ASN A 498 -5.71 -33.27 -17.75
CA ASN A 498 -5.46 -33.39 -19.19
C ASN A 498 -4.02 -33.06 -19.62
N THR A 499 -3.27 -32.31 -18.82
CA THR A 499 -1.82 -32.15 -18.97
C THR A 499 -1.12 -33.44 -18.52
N VAL A 500 -1.54 -33.98 -17.38
CA VAL A 500 -1.01 -35.22 -16.80
C VAL A 500 -1.29 -36.45 -17.69
N SER A 501 -2.31 -36.39 -18.54
CA SER A 501 -2.66 -37.46 -19.48
C SER A 501 -1.98 -37.36 -20.85
N GLN A 502 -1.15 -36.34 -21.11
CA GLN A 502 -0.48 -36.20 -22.40
C GLN A 502 0.51 -37.36 -22.65
N PRO A 503 0.76 -37.76 -23.90
CA PRO A 503 1.72 -38.82 -24.20
C PRO A 503 3.15 -38.26 -24.25
N ALA A 504 3.58 -37.52 -23.22
CA ALA A 504 4.91 -36.91 -23.18
C ALA A 504 6.01 -37.97 -23.21
N ARG A 505 7.17 -37.62 -23.78
CA ARG A 505 8.34 -38.50 -23.79
C ARG A 505 8.71 -38.97 -22.38
N GLN A 506 8.69 -38.03 -21.44
CA GLN A 506 8.90 -38.24 -20.03
C GLN A 506 8.19 -37.12 -19.27
N PHE A 507 7.49 -37.47 -18.20
CA PHE A 507 7.05 -36.49 -17.22
C PHE A 507 8.12 -36.31 -16.15
N TRP A 508 8.28 -35.08 -15.71
CA TRP A 508 9.10 -34.70 -14.57
C TRP A 508 8.23 -33.99 -13.57
N VAL A 509 8.55 -34.19 -12.30
CA VAL A 509 7.77 -33.64 -11.19
C VAL A 509 8.61 -32.60 -10.48
N MET A 510 8.02 -31.43 -10.31
CA MET A 510 8.45 -30.45 -9.34
C MET A 510 7.60 -30.65 -8.09
N ASN A 511 8.24 -31.04 -6.99
CA ASN A 511 7.57 -31.16 -5.70
C ASN A 511 7.49 -29.79 -5.01
N ASP A 512 6.53 -28.99 -5.46
CA ASP A 512 6.28 -27.62 -5.01
C ASP A 512 5.15 -27.51 -3.98
N GLY A 513 4.55 -28.63 -3.59
CA GLY A 513 3.40 -28.63 -2.69
C GLY A 513 3.46 -29.70 -1.60
N THR A 514 2.35 -29.87 -0.90
CA THR A 514 2.33 -30.55 0.39
C THR A 514 2.18 -32.07 0.25
N VAL A 515 1.54 -32.53 -0.83
CA VAL A 515 1.24 -33.96 -1.03
C VAL A 515 2.50 -34.72 -1.44
N GLY A 516 3.25 -34.19 -2.40
CA GLY A 516 4.51 -34.80 -2.83
C GLY A 516 5.51 -34.89 -1.69
N ASN A 517 5.68 -33.80 -0.91
CA ASN A 517 6.55 -33.75 0.27
C ASN A 517 6.13 -34.72 1.38
N TRP A 518 4.84 -34.98 1.52
CA TRP A 518 4.34 -35.94 2.51
C TRP A 518 4.60 -37.39 2.08
N LEU A 519 4.30 -37.72 0.82
CA LEU A 519 4.32 -39.10 0.34
C LEU A 519 5.71 -39.57 -0.08
N ARG A 520 6.59 -38.71 -0.62
CA ARG A 520 7.98 -39.08 -0.98
C ARG A 520 8.89 -39.14 0.26
N GLU A 521 9.91 -40.00 0.21
CA GLU A 521 10.94 -40.10 1.28
C GLU A 521 12.21 -39.29 1.00
N GLU A 522 12.50 -39.04 -0.27
CA GLU A 522 13.70 -38.30 -0.68
C GLU A 522 13.64 -36.86 -0.13
N GLU A 523 14.77 -36.30 0.32
CA GLU A 523 14.87 -34.86 0.61
C GLU A 523 14.65 -34.10 -0.70
N VAL A 524 13.39 -33.83 -1.01
CA VAL A 524 13.06 -33.15 -2.25
C VAL A 524 13.41 -31.68 -2.12
N GLN A 525 14.32 -31.23 -2.96
CA GLN A 525 14.65 -29.81 -3.04
C GLN A 525 13.58 -29.11 -3.88
N SER A 526 12.54 -28.63 -3.21
CA SER A 526 11.61 -27.66 -3.78
C SER A 526 12.40 -26.43 -4.25
N PRO A 527 11.97 -25.72 -5.31
CA PRO A 527 12.57 -24.44 -5.65
C PRO A 527 12.57 -23.54 -4.42
N ASN A 528 13.75 -23.20 -3.89
CA ASN A 528 13.87 -22.20 -2.83
C ASN A 528 13.73 -20.79 -3.43
N MET A 529 12.65 -20.58 -4.18
CA MET A 529 12.43 -19.41 -4.99
C MET A 529 10.96 -19.04 -4.93
N VAL A 530 10.68 -17.74 -4.86
CA VAL A 530 9.33 -17.20 -4.97
C VAL A 530 8.89 -17.39 -6.43
N ALA A 531 8.36 -18.56 -6.77
CA ALA A 531 7.81 -18.86 -8.09
C ALA A 531 6.29 -18.68 -8.06
N SER A 532 5.79 -17.69 -8.81
CA SER A 532 4.36 -17.44 -9.02
C SER A 532 3.97 -17.48 -10.52
N SER A 533 4.91 -17.90 -11.38
CA SER A 533 4.70 -18.07 -12.83
C SER A 533 5.47 -19.28 -13.37
N CYS A 534 4.97 -19.87 -14.45
CA CYS A 534 5.63 -20.96 -15.17
C CYS A 534 7.01 -20.58 -15.73
N THR A 535 7.23 -19.30 -16.07
CA THR A 535 8.52 -18.79 -16.54
C THR A 535 9.58 -18.79 -15.45
N GLN A 536 9.22 -18.53 -14.18
CA GLN A 536 10.18 -18.64 -13.08
C GLN A 536 10.60 -20.09 -12.87
N VAL A 537 9.65 -21.03 -12.94
CA VAL A 537 9.97 -22.46 -12.86
C VAL A 537 10.88 -22.90 -14.02
N ALA A 538 10.68 -22.39 -15.23
CA ALA A 538 11.55 -22.68 -16.37
C ALA A 538 12.99 -22.16 -16.16
N LEU A 539 13.16 -20.94 -15.64
CA LEU A 539 14.46 -20.39 -15.23
C LEU A 539 15.14 -21.28 -14.19
N TRP A 540 14.40 -21.68 -13.15
CA TRP A 540 14.92 -22.54 -12.11
C TRP A 540 15.32 -23.92 -12.63
N CYS A 541 14.53 -24.52 -13.54
CA CYS A 541 14.90 -25.78 -14.17
C CYS A 541 16.26 -25.68 -14.90
N LEU A 542 16.51 -24.60 -15.65
CA LEU A 542 17.80 -24.39 -16.33
C LEU A 542 18.96 -24.23 -15.33
N LYS A 543 18.72 -23.55 -14.20
CA LYS A 543 19.67 -23.41 -13.10
C LYS A 543 20.01 -24.77 -12.49
N GLU A 544 19.01 -25.58 -12.14
CA GLU A 544 19.24 -26.92 -11.59
C GLU A 544 19.93 -27.85 -12.61
N LEU A 545 19.61 -27.72 -13.90
CA LEU A 545 20.33 -28.44 -14.96
C LEU A 545 21.82 -28.04 -15.08
N GLY A 546 22.26 -26.99 -14.37
CA GLY A 546 23.64 -26.50 -14.35
C GLY A 546 24.00 -25.62 -15.55
N CYS A 547 22.99 -25.10 -16.27
CA CYS A 547 23.24 -24.30 -17.47
C CYS A 547 23.94 -22.99 -17.11
N ASN A 548 24.97 -22.63 -17.89
CA ASN A 548 25.67 -21.35 -17.79
C ASN A 548 26.33 -21.04 -19.15
N PRO A 549 25.98 -19.93 -19.83
CA PRO A 549 25.00 -18.91 -19.45
C PRO A 549 23.53 -19.39 -19.51
N ILE A 550 22.63 -18.66 -18.86
CA ILE A 550 21.17 -18.80 -19.02
C ILE A 550 20.63 -17.59 -19.79
N VAL A 551 19.98 -17.84 -20.91
CA VAL A 551 19.46 -16.82 -21.84
C VAL A 551 17.93 -16.78 -21.77
N LEU A 552 17.35 -15.60 -21.60
CA LEU A 552 15.90 -15.39 -21.54
C LEU A 552 15.43 -14.78 -22.86
N VAL A 553 14.44 -15.40 -23.51
CA VAL A 553 13.82 -14.84 -24.73
C VAL A 553 12.30 -14.89 -24.64
N GLY A 554 11.63 -13.81 -25.04
CA GLY A 554 10.18 -13.69 -25.00
C GLY A 554 9.60 -13.55 -23.59
N LEU A 555 10.42 -13.23 -22.58
CA LEU A 555 9.96 -12.93 -21.22
C LEU A 555 9.60 -11.43 -21.14
N ASP A 556 8.56 -11.03 -21.88
CA ASP A 556 8.30 -9.62 -22.10
C ASP A 556 7.89 -8.89 -20.82
N LEU A 557 7.00 -9.47 -20.01
CA LEU A 557 6.41 -8.82 -18.83
C LEU A 557 5.86 -7.41 -19.13
N ALA A 558 5.46 -7.21 -20.39
CA ALA A 558 4.98 -5.99 -21.01
C ALA A 558 4.01 -6.36 -22.12
N LEU A 559 3.20 -5.39 -22.55
CA LEU A 559 2.24 -5.53 -23.62
C LEU A 559 2.79 -4.88 -24.90
N GLU A 560 2.42 -5.44 -26.06
CA GLU A 560 2.65 -4.81 -27.37
C GLU A 560 1.29 -4.65 -28.06
N ASP A 561 0.83 -3.41 -28.29
CA ASP A 561 -0.51 -3.10 -28.80
C ASP A 561 -1.65 -3.77 -28.00
N GLY A 562 -1.51 -3.81 -26.67
CA GLY A 562 -2.46 -4.49 -25.76
C GLY A 562 -2.43 -6.03 -25.81
N LYS A 563 -1.52 -6.63 -26.60
CA LYS A 563 -1.34 -8.09 -26.67
C LYS A 563 -0.38 -8.57 -25.58
N GLN A 564 -0.76 -9.67 -24.93
CA GLN A 564 0.06 -10.35 -23.93
C GLN A 564 1.07 -11.33 -24.52
N TYR A 565 0.77 -11.94 -25.67
CA TYR A 565 1.60 -12.98 -26.27
C TYR A 565 1.83 -12.76 -27.76
N THR A 566 2.89 -13.37 -28.28
CA THR A 566 3.19 -13.40 -29.71
C THR A 566 2.12 -14.13 -30.51
N ASP A 567 1.95 -13.77 -31.79
CA ASP A 567 0.93 -14.38 -32.65
C ASP A 567 1.12 -15.91 -32.69
N GLY A 568 0.02 -16.68 -32.73
CA GLY A 568 0.09 -18.15 -32.71
C GLY A 568 0.36 -18.79 -31.34
N CYS A 569 0.63 -18.00 -30.30
CA CYS A 569 0.54 -18.43 -28.89
C CYS A 569 -0.85 -18.03 -28.34
N ALA A 570 -1.54 -18.94 -27.65
CA ALA A 570 -2.87 -18.63 -27.11
C ALA A 570 -2.77 -17.72 -25.87
N GLY A 571 -3.50 -16.60 -25.90
CA GLY A 571 -3.62 -15.59 -24.84
C GLY A 571 -4.81 -14.66 -25.05
N TRP A 572 -5.05 -13.78 -24.07
CA TRP A 572 -6.13 -12.79 -24.12
C TRP A 572 -5.55 -11.40 -24.36
N THR A 573 -6.28 -10.55 -25.08
CA THR A 573 -5.99 -9.12 -25.20
C THR A 573 -6.53 -8.42 -23.96
N SER A 574 -5.70 -7.73 -23.19
CA SER A 574 -6.22 -6.92 -22.08
C SER A 574 -6.67 -5.56 -22.63
N THR A 575 -7.81 -5.06 -22.15
CA THR A 575 -8.22 -3.66 -22.34
C THR A 575 -7.63 -2.74 -21.27
N GLN A 576 -6.74 -3.26 -20.44
CA GLN A 576 -6.10 -2.58 -19.32
C GLN A 576 -4.60 -2.83 -19.44
N GLY A 577 -3.87 -1.86 -19.96
CA GLY A 577 -2.52 -1.56 -19.48
C GLY A 577 -2.63 -0.21 -18.79
N ASN A 578 -2.23 -0.17 -17.53
CA ASN A 578 -2.38 1.03 -16.68
C ASN A 578 -1.04 1.48 -16.10
N LEU A 579 0.05 0.73 -16.35
CA LEU A 579 1.37 0.98 -15.78
C LEU A 579 2.43 1.06 -16.88
N GLU A 580 3.41 1.93 -16.70
CA GLU A 580 4.56 2.06 -17.57
C GLU A 580 5.84 1.75 -16.79
N VAL A 581 6.74 1.00 -17.41
CA VAL A 581 7.99 0.56 -16.79
C VAL A 581 9.14 0.69 -17.76
N ASP A 582 10.38 0.70 -17.28
CA ASP A 582 11.53 0.77 -18.18
C ASP A 582 11.58 -0.45 -19.09
N GLY A 583 11.76 -0.23 -20.39
CA GLY A 583 11.88 -1.25 -21.41
C GLY A 583 13.31 -1.62 -21.72
N TYR A 584 13.47 -2.72 -22.46
CA TYR A 584 14.76 -3.28 -22.88
C TYR A 584 15.71 -2.24 -23.50
N TYR A 585 15.20 -1.39 -24.40
CA TYR A 585 15.97 -0.37 -25.11
C TYR A 585 16.11 0.97 -24.37
N GLY A 586 15.57 1.08 -23.14
CA GLY A 586 15.60 2.30 -22.32
C GLY A 586 14.35 3.16 -22.41
N ASP A 587 13.52 3.00 -23.45
CA ASP A 587 12.19 3.62 -23.52
C ASP A 587 11.19 2.92 -22.60
N LYS A 588 10.09 3.60 -22.23
CA LYS A 588 9.02 2.99 -21.42
C LYS A 588 8.21 1.97 -22.22
N VAL A 589 7.75 0.92 -21.55
CA VAL A 589 6.83 -0.09 -22.08
C VAL A 589 5.61 -0.23 -21.18
N GLU A 590 4.46 -0.50 -21.80
CA GLU A 590 3.18 -0.68 -21.10
C GLU A 590 3.13 -2.07 -20.43
N THR A 591 2.59 -2.14 -19.21
CA THR A 591 2.43 -3.40 -18.47
C THR A 591 1.19 -3.40 -17.58
N ILE A 592 0.95 -4.53 -16.92
CA ILE A 592 -0.12 -4.74 -15.93
C ILE A 592 0.48 -5.02 -14.55
N ALA A 593 -0.28 -4.77 -13.48
CA ALA A 593 0.17 -4.94 -12.10
C ALA A 593 0.75 -6.34 -11.80
N THR A 594 0.16 -7.39 -12.37
CA THR A 594 0.65 -8.77 -12.22
C THR A 594 2.01 -8.98 -12.88
N TYR A 595 2.24 -8.45 -14.09
CA TYR A 595 3.52 -8.58 -14.78
C TYR A 595 4.61 -7.73 -14.12
N ASN A 596 4.26 -6.55 -13.61
CA ASN A 596 5.15 -5.74 -12.80
C ASN A 596 5.60 -6.50 -11.54
N THR A 597 4.67 -7.20 -10.87
CA THR A 597 4.99 -8.10 -9.75
C THR A 597 5.97 -9.21 -10.17
N PHE A 598 5.74 -9.86 -11.32
CA PHE A 598 6.65 -10.89 -11.83
C PHE A 598 8.03 -10.32 -12.17
N ARG A 599 8.11 -9.11 -12.75
CA ARG A 599 9.36 -8.42 -13.05
C ARG A 599 10.17 -8.19 -11.78
N ASP A 600 9.52 -7.66 -10.74
CA ASP A 600 10.18 -7.43 -9.45
C ASP A 600 10.66 -8.73 -8.81
N GLN A 601 9.87 -9.81 -8.91
CA GLN A 601 10.30 -11.13 -8.45
C GLN A 601 11.51 -11.64 -9.22
N PHE A 602 11.57 -11.48 -10.55
CA PHE A 602 12.76 -11.81 -11.34
C PHE A 602 13.97 -10.99 -10.91
N ASN A 603 13.84 -9.68 -10.72
CA ASN A 603 14.92 -8.82 -10.23
C ASN A 603 15.47 -9.33 -8.88
N LEU A 604 14.60 -9.77 -7.98
CA LEU A 604 15.01 -10.37 -6.71
C LEU A 604 15.67 -11.73 -6.88
N ILE A 605 15.15 -12.59 -7.77
CA ILE A 605 15.74 -13.88 -8.10
C ILE A 605 17.19 -13.67 -8.55
N PHE A 606 17.43 -12.70 -9.43
CA PHE A 606 18.78 -12.42 -9.92
C PHE A 606 19.72 -11.87 -8.85
N GLN A 607 19.22 -11.23 -7.78
CA GLN A 607 20.03 -10.78 -6.65
C GLN A 607 20.40 -11.93 -5.68
N GLN A 608 19.79 -13.11 -5.79
CA GLN A 608 20.11 -14.23 -4.91
C GLN A 608 21.53 -14.75 -5.17
N PRO A 609 22.28 -15.16 -4.13
CA PRO A 609 23.64 -15.68 -4.30
C PRO A 609 23.79 -16.76 -5.38
N ASP A 610 22.84 -17.70 -5.42
CA ASP A 610 22.85 -18.79 -6.40
C ASP A 610 22.73 -18.33 -7.86
N PHE A 611 22.09 -17.20 -8.12
CA PHE A 611 21.96 -16.63 -9.47
C PHE A 611 23.08 -15.65 -9.79
N GLN A 612 23.72 -15.04 -8.79
CA GLN A 612 24.89 -14.18 -8.97
C GLN A 612 26.12 -14.96 -9.48
N GLU A 613 26.17 -16.27 -9.28
CA GLU A 613 27.21 -17.15 -9.85
C GLU A 613 26.93 -17.59 -11.30
N ILE A 614 25.75 -17.31 -11.83
CA ILE A 614 25.31 -17.71 -13.18
C ILE A 614 25.27 -16.47 -14.07
N ARG A 615 25.82 -16.57 -15.28
CA ARG A 615 25.68 -15.52 -16.28
C ARG A 615 24.27 -15.56 -16.86
N CYS A 616 23.36 -14.77 -16.29
CA CYS A 616 22.00 -14.57 -16.81
C CYS A 616 21.96 -13.43 -17.83
N ILE A 617 21.32 -13.67 -18.98
CA ILE A 617 21.26 -12.74 -20.11
C ILE A 617 19.80 -12.54 -20.52
N ASN A 618 19.34 -11.30 -20.53
CA ASN A 618 18.07 -10.92 -21.12
C ASN A 618 18.27 -10.67 -22.64
N SER A 619 17.62 -11.48 -23.46
CA SER A 619 17.54 -11.34 -24.93
C SER A 619 16.10 -11.09 -25.40
N THR A 620 15.26 -10.55 -24.51
CA THR A 620 13.86 -10.19 -24.80
C THR A 620 13.78 -8.78 -25.38
N GLU A 621 14.09 -8.66 -26.68
CA GLU A 621 14.23 -7.42 -27.44
C GLU A 621 12.90 -6.65 -27.65
N GLY A 622 12.36 -6.08 -26.59
CA GLY A 622 11.08 -5.34 -26.59
C GLY A 622 10.25 -5.51 -25.32
N GLY A 623 10.69 -6.35 -24.39
CA GLY A 623 10.07 -6.49 -23.08
C GLY A 623 10.46 -5.41 -22.08
N ALA A 624 9.96 -5.55 -20.86
CA ALA A 624 10.39 -4.81 -19.69
C ALA A 624 11.86 -5.10 -19.37
N ARG A 625 12.54 -4.08 -18.84
CA ARG A 625 13.92 -4.17 -18.36
C ARG A 625 13.96 -4.94 -17.05
N LEU A 626 14.80 -5.98 -17.01
CA LEU A 626 15.16 -6.71 -15.80
C LEU A 626 16.47 -6.16 -15.21
N GLU A 627 16.51 -6.01 -13.90
CA GLU A 627 17.67 -5.54 -13.15
C GLU A 627 18.56 -6.70 -12.72
N GLY A 628 19.85 -6.42 -12.49
CA GLY A 628 20.81 -7.42 -12.00
C GLY A 628 21.39 -8.37 -13.06
N ILE A 629 21.00 -8.23 -14.33
CA ILE A 629 21.47 -9.11 -15.43
C ILE A 629 21.86 -8.32 -16.69
N GLU A 630 22.61 -8.98 -17.59
CA GLU A 630 23.06 -8.41 -18.87
C GLU A 630 21.89 -8.31 -19.87
N HIS A 631 21.90 -7.29 -20.74
CA HIS A 631 20.93 -7.13 -21.83
C HIS A 631 21.67 -7.23 -23.16
N ILE A 632 21.55 -8.38 -23.82
CA ILE A 632 22.27 -8.71 -25.07
C ILE A 632 21.29 -9.37 -26.04
N GLY A 633 21.27 -8.94 -27.31
CA GLY A 633 20.39 -9.50 -28.33
C GLY A 633 20.69 -10.97 -28.62
N LEU A 634 19.67 -11.76 -29.00
CA LEU A 634 19.85 -13.21 -29.15
C LEU A 634 20.86 -13.58 -30.24
N GLN A 635 20.94 -12.78 -31.30
CA GLN A 635 21.93 -12.95 -32.37
C GLN A 635 23.37 -12.78 -31.84
N GLU A 636 23.62 -11.74 -31.05
CA GLU A 636 24.94 -11.48 -30.48
C GLU A 636 25.34 -12.59 -29.48
N VAL A 637 24.37 -13.11 -28.71
CA VAL A 637 24.61 -14.29 -27.88
C VAL A 637 25.05 -15.48 -28.74
N LEU A 638 24.36 -15.77 -29.86
CA LEU A 638 24.75 -16.87 -30.75
C LEU A 638 26.16 -16.71 -31.34
N ASP A 639 26.55 -15.48 -31.63
CA ASP A 639 27.89 -15.15 -32.10
C ASP A 639 28.93 -15.40 -30.98
N GLN A 640 28.64 -15.05 -29.73
CA GLN A 640 29.48 -15.40 -28.57
C GLN A 640 29.59 -16.91 -28.33
N LEU A 641 28.59 -17.69 -28.75
CA LEU A 641 28.59 -19.15 -28.64
C LEU A 641 29.21 -19.82 -29.88
N GLU A 642 29.72 -19.08 -30.89
CA GLU A 642 30.19 -19.63 -32.17
C GLU A 642 31.17 -20.81 -32.00
N ASP A 643 32.14 -20.64 -31.10
CA ASP A 643 33.20 -21.62 -30.82
C ASP A 643 32.76 -22.82 -29.97
N ILE A 644 31.55 -22.80 -29.41
CA ILE A 644 31.01 -23.94 -28.66
C ILE A 644 30.60 -25.02 -29.67
N PRO A 645 31.14 -26.25 -29.56
CA PRO A 645 30.78 -27.34 -30.45
C PRO A 645 29.29 -27.69 -30.32
N PRO A 646 28.65 -28.20 -31.37
CA PRO A 646 27.29 -28.69 -31.27
C PRO A 646 27.15 -29.73 -30.15
N ARG A 647 26.02 -29.72 -29.46
CA ARG A 647 25.73 -30.73 -28.44
C ARG A 647 25.66 -32.12 -29.08
N VAL A 648 26.14 -33.14 -28.35
CA VAL A 648 26.23 -34.53 -28.85
C VAL A 648 24.85 -35.16 -29.06
N GLU A 649 23.91 -34.85 -28.17
CA GLU A 649 22.53 -35.32 -28.23
C GLU A 649 21.65 -34.20 -28.75
N ALA A 650 20.82 -34.44 -29.77
CA ALA A 650 19.84 -33.44 -30.20
C ALA A 650 18.84 -33.14 -29.09
N ALA A 651 18.31 -31.90 -29.04
CA ALA A 651 17.18 -31.55 -28.19
C ALA A 651 15.95 -32.38 -28.61
N ARG A 652 15.61 -33.39 -27.81
CA ARG A 652 14.51 -34.35 -28.04
C ARG A 652 13.91 -34.85 -26.73
N GLY A 653 13.71 -33.94 -25.78
CA GLY A 653 13.18 -34.24 -24.46
C GLY A 653 14.17 -34.96 -23.52
N LEU A 654 14.16 -34.53 -22.26
CA LEU A 654 14.97 -35.07 -21.18
C LEU A 654 14.38 -36.35 -20.58
N VAL A 655 15.13 -37.45 -20.53
CA VAL A 655 14.67 -38.74 -19.98
C VAL A 655 15.52 -39.14 -18.77
N ALA A 656 14.95 -39.78 -17.75
CA ALA A 656 15.71 -40.33 -16.63
C ALA A 656 16.67 -41.43 -17.12
N ARG A 657 17.90 -41.49 -16.62
CA ARG A 657 18.82 -42.59 -16.96
C ARG A 657 18.40 -43.84 -16.20
N GLU A 658 18.78 -45.00 -16.73
CA GLU A 658 18.56 -46.27 -16.06
C GLU A 658 19.18 -46.26 -14.65
N GLY A 659 18.36 -46.58 -13.64
CA GLY A 659 18.77 -46.58 -12.24
C GLY A 659 18.71 -45.22 -11.51
N GLU A 660 18.37 -44.12 -12.18
CA GLU A 660 18.14 -42.82 -11.51
C GLU A 660 16.73 -42.74 -10.87
N LEU A 661 15.82 -43.61 -11.30
CA LEU A 661 14.46 -43.73 -10.77
C LEU A 661 14.35 -44.88 -9.79
N ASN A 662 14.16 -44.55 -8.51
CA ASN A 662 13.83 -45.56 -7.50
C ASN A 662 12.37 -46.03 -7.69
N PRO A 663 12.11 -47.35 -7.64
CA PRO A 663 10.74 -47.84 -7.61
C PRO A 663 10.04 -47.36 -6.35
N VAL A 664 8.78 -46.93 -6.49
CA VAL A 664 7.96 -46.50 -5.35
C VAL A 664 7.67 -47.68 -4.43
N ASP A 665 7.94 -47.55 -3.13
CA ASP A 665 7.46 -48.50 -2.12
C ASP A 665 6.00 -48.21 -1.80
N TRP A 666 5.11 -48.85 -2.56
CA TRP A 666 3.68 -48.70 -2.38
C TRP A 666 3.16 -49.19 -1.03
N SER A 667 3.85 -50.13 -0.37
CA SER A 667 3.43 -50.60 0.96
C SER A 667 3.60 -49.50 1.99
N GLN A 668 4.68 -48.74 1.89
CA GLN A 668 4.93 -47.59 2.75
C GLN A 668 3.97 -46.43 2.46
N VAL A 669 3.67 -46.17 1.18
CA VAL A 669 2.66 -45.16 0.80
C VAL A 669 1.30 -45.51 1.40
N ILE A 670 0.90 -46.79 1.36
CA ILE A 670 -0.31 -47.29 2.02
C ILE A 670 -0.27 -47.03 3.53
N GLU A 671 0.83 -47.36 4.21
CA GLU A 671 0.98 -47.13 5.66
C GLU A 671 0.86 -45.64 6.01
N LYS A 672 1.50 -44.75 5.25
CA LYS A 672 1.38 -43.30 5.42
C LYS A 672 -0.07 -42.81 5.26
N LEU A 673 -0.79 -43.33 4.25
CA LEU A 673 -2.19 -42.98 4.01
C LEU A 673 -3.10 -43.45 5.15
N GLU A 674 -2.95 -44.70 5.60
CA GLU A 674 -3.71 -45.26 6.72
C GLU A 674 -3.47 -44.48 8.01
N TYR A 675 -2.20 -44.15 8.31
CA TYR A 675 -1.83 -43.31 9.43
C TYR A 675 -2.45 -41.91 9.31
N GLY A 676 -2.33 -41.27 8.15
CA GLY A 676 -2.90 -39.96 7.88
C GLY A 676 -4.42 -39.91 8.09
N ILE A 677 -5.14 -40.93 7.61
CA ILE A 677 -6.59 -41.09 7.84
C ILE A 677 -6.91 -41.15 9.34
N GLU A 678 -6.16 -41.97 10.10
CA GLU A 678 -6.35 -42.10 11.55
C GLU A 678 -6.10 -40.77 12.28
N GLN A 679 -5.04 -40.04 11.92
CA GLN A 679 -4.71 -38.75 12.54
C GLN A 679 -5.76 -37.68 12.21
N ILE A 680 -6.21 -37.60 10.95
CA ILE A 680 -7.26 -36.66 10.55
C ILE A 680 -8.57 -36.96 11.31
N ASP A 681 -8.93 -38.22 11.49
CA ASP A 681 -10.10 -38.62 12.31
C ASP A 681 -9.95 -38.14 13.77
N LYS A 682 -8.78 -38.34 14.38
CA LYS A 682 -8.48 -37.85 15.74
C LYS A 682 -8.57 -36.33 15.82
N ALA A 683 -8.04 -35.60 14.84
CA ALA A 683 -8.10 -34.15 14.77
C ALA A 683 -9.55 -33.65 14.65
N GLY A 684 -10.36 -34.29 13.80
CA GLY A 684 -11.77 -33.96 13.62
C GLY A 684 -12.60 -34.12 14.90
N VAL A 685 -12.39 -35.21 15.66
CA VAL A 685 -13.06 -35.45 16.96
C VAL A 685 -12.57 -34.46 18.01
N SER A 686 -11.25 -34.28 18.14
CA SER A 686 -10.63 -33.34 19.07
C SER A 686 -11.15 -31.92 18.85
N ALA A 687 -11.18 -31.46 17.60
CA ALA A 687 -11.65 -30.12 17.25
C ALA A 687 -13.13 -29.91 17.57
N PHE A 688 -13.97 -30.91 17.33
CA PHE A 688 -15.40 -30.86 17.67
C PHE A 688 -15.63 -30.73 19.18
N GLU A 689 -14.97 -31.57 19.98
CA GLU A 689 -15.09 -31.53 21.44
C GLU A 689 -14.53 -30.23 22.04
N ALA A 690 -13.38 -29.79 21.55
CA ALA A 690 -12.79 -28.51 21.93
C ALA A 690 -13.73 -27.35 21.59
N GLY A 691 -14.34 -27.37 20.40
CA GLY A 691 -15.30 -26.36 19.94
C GLY A 691 -16.52 -26.25 20.86
N ARG A 692 -17.05 -27.38 21.35
CA ARG A 692 -18.13 -27.39 22.35
C ARG A 692 -17.71 -26.73 23.67
N SER A 693 -16.49 -26.98 24.13
CA SER A 693 -15.97 -26.35 25.35
C SER A 693 -15.70 -24.86 25.15
N ALA A 694 -15.15 -24.46 24.01
CA ALA A 694 -14.92 -23.07 23.63
C ALA A 694 -16.24 -22.29 23.53
N LYS A 695 -17.30 -22.91 22.99
CA LYS A 695 -18.65 -22.32 22.94
C LYS A 695 -19.18 -22.08 24.35
N SER A 696 -19.04 -23.07 25.23
CA SER A 696 -19.41 -22.92 26.64
C SER A 696 -18.60 -21.83 27.36
N ALA A 697 -17.36 -21.57 26.95
CA ALA A 697 -16.54 -20.48 27.47
C ALA A 697 -17.05 -19.12 26.98
N ALA A 698 -17.37 -19.00 25.69
CA ALA A 698 -17.96 -17.79 25.09
C ALA A 698 -19.32 -17.45 25.72
N ASP A 699 -20.19 -18.44 25.95
CA ASP A 699 -21.48 -18.24 26.63
C ASP A 699 -21.29 -17.79 28.08
N ALA A 700 -20.28 -18.33 28.78
CA ALA A 700 -19.94 -17.89 30.14
C ALA A 700 -19.38 -16.46 30.18
N LEU A 701 -18.60 -16.07 29.18
CA LEU A 701 -18.11 -14.69 29.02
C LEU A 701 -19.27 -13.72 28.83
N ARG A 702 -20.22 -14.04 27.94
CA ARG A 702 -21.45 -13.24 27.72
C ARG A 702 -22.30 -13.09 28.98
N ALA A 703 -22.30 -14.10 29.84
CA ALA A 703 -22.99 -14.10 31.12
C ALA A 703 -22.18 -13.47 32.28
N GLY A 704 -21.00 -12.90 32.01
CA GLY A 704 -20.13 -12.29 33.04
C GLY A 704 -19.47 -13.29 34.01
N ASN A 705 -19.53 -14.60 33.72
CA ASN A 705 -18.99 -15.64 34.60
C ASN A 705 -17.53 -15.98 34.23
N THR A 706 -16.61 -15.13 34.69
CA THR A 706 -15.18 -15.22 34.39
C THR A 706 -14.54 -16.54 34.84
N ARG A 707 -14.95 -17.09 36.00
CA ARG A 707 -14.43 -18.37 36.52
C ARG A 707 -14.80 -19.54 35.61
N LYS A 708 -16.07 -19.63 35.18
CA LYS A 708 -16.54 -20.68 34.28
C LYS A 708 -15.92 -20.53 32.88
N MET A 709 -15.82 -19.29 32.39
CA MET A 709 -15.13 -18.97 31.14
C MET A 709 -13.69 -19.50 31.18
N ALA A 710 -12.87 -19.09 32.16
CA ALA A 710 -11.48 -19.51 32.27
C ALA A 710 -11.33 -21.03 32.38
N SER A 711 -12.20 -21.69 33.14
CA SER A 711 -12.22 -23.16 33.24
C SER A 711 -12.49 -23.83 31.89
N LYS A 712 -13.49 -23.34 31.15
CA LYS A 712 -13.90 -23.92 29.86
C LYS A 712 -12.92 -23.61 28.74
N SER A 713 -12.31 -22.43 28.74
CA SER A 713 -11.20 -22.09 27.84
C SER A 713 -10.00 -23.03 28.04
N ARG A 714 -9.57 -23.27 29.29
CA ARG A 714 -8.51 -24.25 29.58
C ARG A 714 -8.86 -25.66 29.14
N THR A 715 -10.11 -26.08 29.33
CA THR A 715 -10.58 -27.38 28.82
C THR A 715 -10.53 -27.44 27.30
N ALA A 716 -10.96 -26.39 26.60
CA ALA A 716 -10.92 -26.33 25.14
C ALA A 716 -9.48 -26.37 24.60
N ALA A 717 -8.57 -25.61 25.22
CA ALA A 717 -7.14 -25.62 24.91
C ALA A 717 -6.52 -27.01 25.06
N ARG A 718 -6.81 -27.68 26.19
CA ARG A 718 -6.31 -29.04 26.45
C ARG A 718 -6.81 -30.05 25.41
N ILE A 719 -8.10 -29.98 25.04
CA ILE A 719 -8.69 -30.95 24.10
C ILE A 719 -8.16 -30.72 22.69
N ALA A 720 -8.06 -29.47 22.23
CA ALA A 720 -7.58 -29.16 20.88
C ALA A 720 -6.10 -29.42 20.66
N LYS A 721 -5.33 -29.69 21.73
CA LYS A 721 -3.90 -30.01 21.64
C LYS A 721 -3.65 -31.08 20.57
N THR A 722 -4.46 -32.14 20.55
CA THR A 722 -4.38 -33.21 19.55
C THR A 722 -4.64 -32.70 18.13
N ALA A 723 -5.71 -31.93 17.91
CA ALA A 723 -5.97 -31.33 16.59
C ALA A 723 -4.82 -30.45 16.11
N ASN A 724 -4.24 -29.64 17.00
CA ASN A 724 -3.10 -28.76 16.67
C ASN A 724 -1.80 -29.55 16.41
N GLU A 725 -1.58 -30.66 17.09
CA GLU A 725 -0.43 -31.55 16.84
C GLU A 725 -0.55 -32.19 15.46
N VAL A 726 -1.73 -32.72 15.10
CA VAL A 726 -1.98 -33.30 13.78
C VAL A 726 -1.78 -32.28 12.67
N LEU A 727 -2.27 -31.05 12.81
CA LEU A 727 -2.04 -30.00 11.80
C LEU A 727 -0.55 -29.71 11.61
N LYS A 728 0.23 -29.66 12.70
CA LYS A 728 1.66 -29.38 12.59
C LYS A 728 2.41 -30.46 11.82
N GLU A 729 2.00 -31.72 12.00
CA GLU A 729 2.60 -32.90 11.38
C GLU A 729 2.10 -33.12 9.94
N ASP A 730 0.82 -32.91 9.68
CA ASP A 730 0.20 -33.06 8.36
C ASP A 730 0.10 -31.72 7.62
N LYS A 731 1.13 -31.40 6.83
CA LYS A 731 1.17 -30.19 5.99
C LYS A 731 0.15 -30.20 4.86
N VAL A 732 -0.29 -31.37 4.39
CA VAL A 732 -1.37 -31.46 3.41
C VAL A 732 -2.65 -30.91 4.02
N PHE A 733 -2.92 -31.27 5.27
CA PHE A 733 -4.08 -30.76 5.98
C PHE A 733 -3.92 -29.27 6.37
N GLU A 734 -2.80 -28.88 6.98
CA GLU A 734 -2.59 -27.53 7.50
C GLU A 734 -2.41 -26.47 6.41
N VAL A 735 -1.50 -26.72 5.46
CA VAL A 735 -1.04 -25.71 4.49
C VAL A 735 -1.76 -25.89 3.14
N GLY A 736 -2.04 -27.12 2.73
CA GLY A 736 -2.82 -27.40 1.51
C GLY A 736 -4.31 -27.15 1.72
N TRP A 737 -4.98 -28.03 2.46
CA TRP A 737 -6.43 -28.04 2.59
C TRP A 737 -6.97 -26.86 3.40
N LEU A 738 -6.37 -26.58 4.57
CA LEU A 738 -6.75 -25.49 5.48
C LEU A 738 -5.90 -24.23 5.31
N GLY A 739 -5.05 -24.14 4.30
CA GLY A 739 -4.13 -23.01 4.10
C GLY A 739 -4.75 -21.63 4.33
N PRO A 740 -5.96 -21.32 3.79
CA PRO A 740 -6.57 -20.02 3.98
C PRO A 740 -7.06 -19.77 5.42
N GLN A 741 -7.62 -20.79 6.07
CA GLN A 741 -8.02 -20.73 7.49
C GLN A 741 -6.80 -20.67 8.41
N HIS A 742 -5.70 -21.34 8.04
CA HIS A 742 -4.43 -21.27 8.73
C HIS A 742 -3.82 -19.86 8.64
N ALA A 743 -3.79 -19.24 7.45
CA ALA A 743 -3.34 -17.86 7.28
C ALA A 743 -4.17 -16.87 8.12
N LEU A 744 -5.50 -17.04 8.14
CA LEU A 744 -6.38 -16.26 9.01
C LEU A 744 -6.09 -16.52 10.50
N SER A 745 -5.80 -17.76 10.87
CA SER A 745 -5.43 -18.15 12.24
C SER A 745 -4.15 -17.45 12.69
N MET A 746 -3.09 -17.55 11.89
CA MET A 746 -1.79 -16.91 12.14
C MET A 746 -1.93 -15.40 12.28
N ARG A 747 -2.74 -14.77 11.43
CA ARG A 747 -3.07 -13.35 11.56
C ARG A 747 -3.72 -13.04 12.90
N ARG A 748 -4.74 -13.81 13.32
CA ARG A 748 -5.44 -13.55 14.58
C ARG A 748 -4.56 -13.78 15.79
N GLU A 749 -3.67 -14.77 15.75
CA GLU A 749 -2.68 -14.98 16.81
C GLU A 749 -1.72 -13.80 16.93
N ARG A 750 -1.22 -13.27 15.80
CA ARG A 750 -0.43 -12.03 15.77
C ARG A 750 -1.19 -10.85 16.35
N GLU A 751 -2.43 -10.62 15.92
CA GLU A 751 -3.25 -9.50 16.43
C GLU A 751 -3.52 -9.59 17.93
N ALA A 752 -3.62 -10.81 18.46
CA ALA A 752 -3.75 -11.02 19.90
C ALA A 752 -2.51 -10.55 20.66
N THR A 753 -1.30 -10.57 20.06
CA THR A 753 -0.08 -10.08 20.73
C THR A 753 -0.06 -8.57 20.90
N TYR A 754 -0.86 -7.83 20.12
CA TYR A 754 -0.98 -6.37 20.21
C TYR A 754 -1.91 -5.91 21.35
N LEU A 755 -2.76 -6.81 21.84
CA LEU A 755 -3.70 -6.53 22.92
C LEU A 755 -3.07 -6.79 24.28
N GLU A 756 -3.44 -5.95 25.26
CA GLU A 756 -3.03 -6.08 26.66
C GLU A 756 -3.36 -7.47 27.22
N ASP A 757 -2.40 -8.06 27.93
CA ASP A 757 -2.56 -9.37 28.54
C ASP A 757 -3.68 -9.39 29.59
N GLY A 758 -4.56 -10.38 29.48
CA GLY A 758 -5.71 -10.52 30.38
C GLY A 758 -6.86 -9.55 30.12
N SER A 759 -6.76 -8.64 29.14
CA SER A 759 -7.85 -7.73 28.77
C SER A 759 -9.07 -8.48 28.23
N GLU A 760 -10.27 -7.93 28.46
CA GLU A 760 -11.50 -8.49 27.91
C GLU A 760 -11.48 -8.54 26.38
N ALA A 761 -10.88 -7.54 25.74
CA ALA A 761 -10.68 -7.49 24.29
C ALA A 761 -9.89 -8.71 23.79
N LYS A 762 -8.73 -9.00 24.39
CA LYS A 762 -7.90 -10.17 24.04
C LYS A 762 -8.63 -11.49 24.27
N MET A 763 -9.38 -11.59 25.37
CA MET A 763 -10.18 -12.79 25.68
C MET A 763 -11.29 -13.04 24.64
N ARG A 764 -12.03 -12.00 24.25
CA ARG A 764 -13.08 -12.07 23.22
C ARG A 764 -12.49 -12.43 21.85
N HIS A 765 -11.39 -11.77 21.48
CA HIS A 765 -10.66 -12.01 20.24
C HIS A 765 -10.23 -13.48 20.12
N ASN A 766 -9.52 -13.99 21.14
CA ASN A 766 -9.04 -15.36 21.18
C ASN A 766 -10.18 -16.37 21.10
N LEU A 767 -11.27 -16.19 21.85
CA LEU A 767 -12.40 -17.14 21.83
C LEU A 767 -13.11 -17.20 20.47
N SER A 768 -13.30 -16.05 19.82
CA SER A 768 -13.95 -15.97 18.50
C SER A 768 -13.10 -16.62 17.41
N HIS A 769 -11.80 -16.31 17.40
CA HIS A 769 -10.79 -16.98 16.57
C HIS A 769 -10.81 -18.49 16.77
N TYR A 770 -10.67 -18.92 18.01
CA TYR A 770 -10.54 -20.33 18.35
C TYR A 770 -11.77 -21.14 17.94
N LEU A 771 -12.97 -20.58 18.10
CA LEU A 771 -14.22 -21.22 17.66
C LEU A 771 -14.27 -21.42 16.14
N GLN A 772 -13.91 -20.40 15.36
CA GLN A 772 -13.92 -20.48 13.90
C GLN A 772 -12.85 -21.45 13.37
N PHE A 773 -11.67 -21.43 13.98
CA PHE A 773 -10.57 -22.30 13.62
C PHE A 773 -10.91 -23.77 13.89
N LEU A 774 -11.40 -24.10 15.10
CA LEU A 774 -11.79 -25.48 15.43
C LEU A 774 -12.95 -26.01 14.59
N ALA A 775 -13.92 -25.17 14.24
CA ALA A 775 -14.98 -25.55 13.31
C ALA A 775 -14.39 -25.92 11.94
N SER A 776 -13.44 -25.11 11.45
CA SER A 776 -12.77 -25.35 10.17
C SER A 776 -11.98 -26.66 10.17
N ILE A 777 -11.28 -26.97 11.25
CA ILE A 777 -10.59 -28.26 11.41
C ILE A 777 -11.59 -29.43 11.38
N HIS A 778 -12.69 -29.33 12.12
CA HIS A 778 -13.67 -30.42 12.18
C HIS A 778 -14.27 -30.74 10.80
N TYR A 779 -14.69 -29.72 10.05
CA TYR A 779 -15.24 -29.91 8.71
C TYR A 779 -14.16 -30.30 7.69
N GLY A 780 -13.01 -29.64 7.72
CA GLY A 780 -11.89 -29.95 6.83
C GLY A 780 -11.36 -31.37 7.01
N ALA A 781 -11.31 -31.87 8.25
CA ALA A 781 -10.92 -33.25 8.53
C ALA A 781 -11.84 -34.26 7.84
N LYS A 782 -13.16 -34.03 7.90
CA LYS A 782 -14.13 -34.91 7.25
C LYS A 782 -13.95 -34.94 5.72
N GLU A 783 -13.79 -33.79 5.10
CA GLU A 783 -13.61 -33.67 3.65
C GLU A 783 -12.29 -34.30 3.19
N LEU A 784 -11.17 -33.94 3.82
CA LEU A 784 -9.85 -34.44 3.43
C LEU A 784 -9.71 -35.95 3.65
N ARG A 785 -10.32 -36.49 4.70
CA ARG A 785 -10.36 -37.93 4.96
C ARG A 785 -10.96 -38.71 3.79
N GLU A 786 -12.03 -38.22 3.17
CA GLU A 786 -12.65 -38.88 2.02
C GLU A 786 -11.69 -38.96 0.83
N LEU A 787 -10.84 -37.94 0.65
CA LEU A 787 -9.82 -37.92 -0.41
C LEU A 787 -8.67 -38.89 -0.12
N TYR A 788 -8.19 -38.95 1.13
CA TYR A 788 -7.15 -39.91 1.51
C TYR A 788 -7.62 -41.35 1.35
N VAL A 789 -8.87 -41.65 1.75
CA VAL A 789 -9.47 -42.99 1.55
C VAL A 789 -9.55 -43.32 0.06
N ARG A 790 -10.01 -42.38 -0.77
CA ARG A 790 -10.07 -42.58 -2.22
C ARG A 790 -8.69 -42.84 -2.83
N LEU A 791 -7.67 -42.10 -2.41
CA LEU A 791 -6.30 -42.32 -2.88
C LEU A 791 -5.79 -43.70 -2.42
N LEU A 792 -6.03 -44.08 -1.17
CA LEU A 792 -5.66 -45.39 -0.63
C LEU A 792 -6.30 -46.54 -1.43
N GLU A 793 -7.58 -46.44 -1.76
CA GLU A 793 -8.28 -47.43 -2.60
C GLU A 793 -7.65 -47.54 -3.98
N ARG A 794 -7.38 -46.40 -4.64
CA ARG A 794 -6.72 -46.36 -5.96
C ARG A 794 -5.31 -46.95 -5.94
N VAL A 795 -4.53 -46.68 -4.88
CA VAL A 795 -3.19 -47.25 -4.71
C VAL A 795 -3.28 -48.77 -4.63
N ARG A 796 -4.14 -49.31 -3.75
CA ARG A 796 -4.35 -50.76 -3.61
C ARG A 796 -4.76 -51.44 -4.92
N GLU A 797 -5.70 -50.83 -5.64
CA GLU A 797 -6.16 -51.35 -6.94
C GLU A 797 -5.04 -51.41 -7.98
N GLN A 798 -4.18 -50.38 -8.04
CA GLN A 798 -3.11 -50.31 -9.04
C GLN A 798 -1.90 -51.18 -8.69
N THR A 799 -1.64 -51.40 -7.40
CA THR A 799 -0.44 -52.10 -6.92
C THR A 799 -0.67 -53.59 -6.64
N ASN A 800 -1.93 -54.05 -6.67
CA ASN A 800 -2.35 -55.40 -6.25
C ASN A 800 -1.89 -55.75 -4.81
N VAL A 801 -1.85 -54.75 -3.93
CA VAL A 801 -1.44 -54.89 -2.51
C VAL A 801 -2.66 -54.84 -1.59
#